data_AF-A0A3Q3DTP0-F1
#
_entry.id   AF-A0A3Q3DTP0-F1
#
_cell.length_a   1.000
_cell.length_b   1.000
_cell.length_c   1.000
_cell.angle_alpha   90.00
_cell.angle_beta   90.00
_cell.angle_gamma   90.00
#
_symmetry.space_group_name_H-M   'P 1'
#
loop_
_entity.id
_entity.type
_entity.pdbx_description
1 polymer ?
#
loop_
_entity_poly.entity_id
_entity_poly.type
_entity_poly.pdbx_seq_one_letter_code
_entity_poly.pdbx_strand_id
1 'polypeptide(L)'
;MRRTWRFGTTLEYWTRTLACLLWIPYSCGMPHVIRIGGIFEQTDGAVPLVSAEELAFKFAVNNINRNRTLLPNTTLTYDIQRINIYDSFEASRKACDQLSLGVVAIFGPSHSSSSNAVQSICNALEVPHVQVRWKHHPADNRDTFYANLYPDYSSLSYAILDLVQFLKWKTATVVYDDSTGLIRLQELIMAPSRYNIRLKIRQLPVDTQDTRPLLKEMKRSREFRIIFDCGHHMAAQILKQAQTMGMMTEYYHYIFTTLDLMAIDLEPYRFCGVNMTGFRILNVDNPLVSSIVDKWSTERQKPPKPDSGLLEGIMTTDAALTYDAVHIVSVSYQHAPQMTVNSLQCHRHKPWRFGARFMSFIKESQWDGLTGRLSFNKTTGLRTDFDLDIVSLKEEGLEKVGKWSPSGGLNITEVPKRKGVNITDSLANRSLVITTILEEPYVMLKKSDKALVGNDRFEGFCVDLLKELAGVLGFAYEIRLVPDGKYGSQDDKGQWNGMIRELVEHRADLAVAPLTITYMRDKAVDFTKPFMNMGISILYRKPNVTNNGFFSFLSPMTPDIWIYILLAYLGVSCVLFVIARFSPYEWYDAHPCNPGSDVVENNFTLLNSFWFGVGSLMQQGSELMPKALSTRIIGAIWWFFTLIIISSYTANLAAILTVERMDSPVDSADDIAKQTKIEYGVVRDGATMTFFKMWAFHHNNETIFTFDDAGRAPLPRETLFCRRVAFAGSPYRDKISVAILNIMEDGRLHLLKEKWWSGGDGGCSDDERRETGPMGIQKLGGVFVVLASGLAGSQEQTLTLVSLIKRRTITTTRDCRAPWSVHRSRRTWSRPKGTGRVARAATVHQLGGKSGHQAIK
;
A
#
# COMPACT_ATOMS: atom_id res chain seq x y z
N MET A 1 16.16 93.54 92.96
CA MET A 1 16.17 93.09 94.37
C MET A 1 15.21 91.91 94.51
N ARG A 2 15.74 90.76 95.00
CA ARG A 2 15.09 89.66 95.75
C ARG A 2 13.70 89.17 95.28
N ARG A 3 13.62 87.98 94.66
CA ARG A 3 13.41 86.64 95.27
C ARG A 3 11.91 86.29 95.50
N THR A 4 11.40 85.32 94.73
CA THR A 4 10.82 84.01 95.15
C THR A 4 9.38 84.04 95.70
N TRP A 5 8.42 83.14 95.45
CA TRP A 5 8.36 81.79 94.88
C TRP A 5 6.87 81.35 94.68
N ARG A 6 6.65 80.42 93.72
CA ARG A 6 5.68 79.29 93.64
C ARG A 6 4.18 79.51 93.95
N PHE A 7 3.32 79.16 92.99
CA PHE A 7 2.62 77.86 92.90
C PHE A 7 1.75 77.81 91.63
N GLY A 8 2.02 76.87 90.72
CA GLY A 8 1.25 76.70 89.49
C GLY A 8 1.59 75.38 88.82
N THR A 9 0.94 74.29 89.22
CA THR A 9 1.04 72.98 88.58
C THR A 9 -0.20 72.09 88.85
N THR A 10 -1.41 72.61 88.62
CA THR A 10 -2.62 71.75 88.62
C THR A 10 -3.69 72.16 87.60
N LEU A 11 -3.66 73.38 87.05
CA LEU A 11 -4.67 73.86 86.08
C LEU A 11 -4.27 73.65 84.60
N GLU A 12 -2.98 73.42 84.29
CA GLU A 12 -2.53 73.13 82.92
C GLU A 12 -2.71 71.65 82.51
N TYR A 13 -2.93 70.75 83.47
CA TYR A 13 -3.06 69.32 83.18
C TYR A 13 -4.47 68.97 82.67
N TRP A 14 -5.51 69.69 83.13
CA TRP A 14 -6.90 69.46 82.71
C TRP A 14 -7.27 70.15 81.39
N THR A 15 -6.64 71.27 81.04
CA THR A 15 -6.85 71.93 79.75
C THR A 15 -6.14 71.22 78.61
N ARG A 16 -4.99 70.57 78.88
CA ARG A 16 -4.26 69.76 77.89
C ARG A 16 -4.92 68.40 77.63
N THR A 17 -5.57 67.77 78.62
CA THR A 17 -6.28 66.49 78.41
C THR A 17 -7.60 66.67 77.67
N LEU A 18 -8.33 67.77 77.87
CA LEU A 18 -9.54 68.08 77.10
C LEU A 18 -9.25 68.52 75.65
N ALA A 19 -8.12 69.19 75.40
CA ALA A 19 -7.68 69.52 74.04
C ALA A 19 -7.16 68.30 73.26
N CYS A 20 -6.51 67.33 73.91
CA CYS A 20 -6.05 66.10 73.27
C CYS A 20 -7.20 65.11 72.94
N LEU A 21 -8.33 65.16 73.64
CA LEU A 21 -9.50 64.33 73.31
C LEU A 21 -10.35 64.88 72.15
N LEU A 22 -10.24 66.19 71.84
CA LEU A 22 -10.89 66.82 70.69
C LEU A 22 -10.04 66.78 69.39
N TRP A 23 -8.81 66.25 69.46
CA TRP A 23 -7.88 66.07 68.34
C TRP A 23 -7.58 64.59 68.06
N ILE A 24 -8.54 63.70 68.33
CA ILE A 24 -8.55 62.41 67.63
C ILE A 24 -9.19 62.69 66.27
N PRO A 25 -8.49 62.51 65.14
CA PRO A 25 -9.14 62.48 63.84
C PRO A 25 -9.95 61.17 63.78
N TYR A 26 -11.13 61.15 64.40
CA TYR A 26 -12.21 60.25 63.98
C TYR A 26 -12.79 60.79 62.67
N SER A 27 -11.96 60.77 61.64
CA SER A 27 -12.42 60.59 60.27
C SER A 27 -11.90 59.23 59.84
N CYS A 28 -12.44 58.17 60.46
CA CYS A 28 -12.63 56.93 59.72
C CYS A 28 -13.70 57.25 58.67
N GLY A 29 -13.27 57.90 57.58
CA GLY A 29 -14.12 58.09 56.43
C GLY A 29 -14.61 56.72 56.00
N MET A 30 -15.92 56.58 55.76
CA MET A 30 -16.47 55.36 55.19
C MET A 30 -15.57 54.92 54.02
N PRO A 31 -15.18 53.63 53.94
CA PRO A 31 -14.30 53.18 52.88
C PRO A 31 -14.93 53.57 51.54
N HIS A 32 -14.16 54.27 50.70
CA HIS A 32 -14.66 54.77 49.44
C HIS A 32 -15.10 53.59 48.57
N VAL A 33 -16.40 53.52 48.24
CA VAL A 33 -16.99 52.40 47.50
C VAL A 33 -16.96 52.70 46.02
N ILE A 34 -16.45 51.76 45.24
CA ILE A 34 -16.42 51.84 43.77
C ILE A 34 -17.33 50.75 43.23
N ARG A 35 -18.10 51.05 42.17
CA ARG A 35 -19.00 50.08 41.54
C ARG A 35 -18.60 49.82 40.10
N ILE A 36 -18.50 48.56 39.72
CA ILE A 36 -18.35 48.10 38.33
C ILE A 36 -19.64 47.44 37.85
N GLY A 37 -19.99 47.65 36.58
CA GLY A 37 -21.16 47.04 35.96
C GLY A 37 -20.76 45.82 35.14
N GLY A 38 -21.48 44.71 35.27
CA GLY A 38 -21.37 43.55 34.39
C GLY A 38 -22.71 43.26 33.71
N ILE A 39 -22.70 43.03 32.41
CA ILE A 39 -23.87 42.61 31.63
C ILE A 39 -23.55 41.22 31.06
N PHE A 40 -24.27 40.20 31.50
CA PHE A 40 -24.06 38.82 31.09
C PHE A 40 -25.30 38.23 30.43
N GLU A 41 -25.07 37.37 29.44
CA GLU A 41 -26.14 36.70 28.71
C GLU A 41 -26.57 35.42 29.42
N GLN A 42 -27.88 35.14 29.37
CA GLN A 42 -28.48 33.95 29.93
C GLN A 42 -29.23 33.14 28.86
N THR A 43 -29.09 31.82 28.89
CA THR A 43 -29.93 30.89 28.11
C THR A 43 -31.14 30.46 28.93
N ASP A 44 -32.33 30.54 28.35
CA ASP A 44 -33.58 30.10 28.98
C ASP A 44 -33.63 28.56 29.06
N GLY A 45 -33.14 28.01 30.17
CA GLY A 45 -33.31 26.61 30.56
C GLY A 45 -34.02 26.48 31.91
N ALA A 46 -34.61 25.31 32.20
CA ALA A 46 -35.39 25.03 33.41
C ALA A 46 -34.63 25.25 34.75
N VAL A 47 -33.30 25.37 34.70
CA VAL A 47 -32.46 25.86 35.80
C VAL A 47 -31.65 27.04 35.25
N PRO A 48 -31.68 28.24 35.85
CA PRO A 48 -30.87 29.37 35.42
C PRO A 48 -29.39 29.02 35.62
N LEU A 49 -28.73 28.56 34.55
CA LEU A 49 -27.32 28.22 34.59
C LEU A 49 -26.52 29.52 34.61
N VAL A 50 -26.02 29.90 35.78
CA VAL A 50 -25.11 31.04 35.93
C VAL A 50 -23.90 30.80 35.02
N SER A 51 -23.65 31.75 34.10
CA SER A 51 -22.53 31.71 33.16
C SER A 51 -21.19 31.62 33.91
N ALA A 52 -20.22 30.90 33.34
CA ALA A 52 -18.86 30.82 33.89
C ALA A 52 -18.21 32.20 34.01
N GLU A 53 -18.55 33.13 33.12
CA GLU A 53 -18.08 34.52 33.13
C GLU A 53 -18.63 35.29 34.35
N GLU A 54 -19.93 35.16 34.64
CA GLU A 54 -20.56 35.81 35.81
C GLU A 54 -19.93 35.31 37.12
N LEU A 55 -19.67 34.00 37.21
CA LEU A 55 -19.01 33.40 38.38
C LEU A 55 -17.57 33.90 38.52
N ALA A 56 -16.82 33.96 37.42
CA ALA A 56 -15.43 34.43 37.42
C ALA A 56 -15.33 35.90 37.83
N PHE A 57 -16.29 36.71 37.38
CA PHE A 57 -16.41 38.11 37.76
C PHE A 57 -16.64 38.28 39.27
N LYS A 58 -17.58 37.53 39.86
CA LYS A 58 -17.82 37.54 41.32
C LYS A 58 -16.60 37.04 42.09
N PHE A 59 -15.98 35.97 41.62
CA PHE A 59 -14.79 35.38 42.21
C PHE A 59 -13.63 36.38 42.24
N ALA A 60 -13.38 37.08 41.13
CA ALA A 60 -12.33 38.09 41.02
C ALA A 60 -12.54 39.25 42.01
N VAL A 61 -13.76 39.82 42.07
CA VAL A 61 -14.06 40.91 43.00
C VAL A 61 -13.92 40.46 44.46
N ASN A 62 -14.41 39.26 44.79
CA ASN A 62 -14.26 38.69 46.13
C ASN A 62 -12.79 38.47 46.48
N ASN A 63 -11.97 37.99 45.54
CA ASN A 63 -10.54 37.77 45.77
C ASN A 63 -9.79 39.09 46.02
N ILE A 64 -10.06 40.13 45.22
CA ILE A 64 -9.48 41.46 45.40
C ILE A 64 -9.92 42.09 46.74
N ASN A 65 -11.19 41.97 47.11
CA ASN A 65 -11.68 42.52 48.39
C ASN A 65 -11.14 41.78 49.62
N ARG A 66 -10.89 40.47 49.49
CA ARG A 66 -10.21 39.66 50.53
C ARG A 66 -8.73 40.03 50.63
N ASN A 67 -8.07 40.24 49.49
CA ASN A 67 -6.66 40.59 49.41
C ASN A 67 -6.45 42.11 49.29
N ARG A 68 -6.42 42.80 50.43
CA ARG A 68 -6.32 44.28 50.52
C ARG A 68 -4.97 44.88 50.09
N THR A 69 -4.14 44.14 49.36
CA THR A 69 -2.86 44.62 48.83
C THR A 69 -3.03 45.63 47.69
N LEU A 70 -4.02 45.41 46.82
CA LEU A 70 -4.30 46.28 45.67
C LEU A 70 -5.05 47.56 46.07
N LEU A 71 -6.08 47.43 46.90
CA LEU A 71 -6.98 48.52 47.29
C LEU A 71 -7.17 48.54 48.82
N PRO A 72 -6.30 49.22 49.58
CA PRO A 72 -6.37 49.20 51.06
C PRO A 72 -7.53 50.04 51.62
N ASN A 73 -7.84 51.18 50.99
CA ASN A 73 -8.81 52.18 51.49
C ASN A 73 -10.14 52.20 50.71
N THR A 74 -10.27 51.39 49.66
CA THR A 74 -11.44 51.39 48.77
C THR A 74 -12.01 49.98 48.67
N THR A 75 -13.34 49.86 48.59
CA THR A 75 -14.02 48.57 48.43
C THR A 75 -14.64 48.48 47.05
N LEU A 76 -14.36 47.38 46.35
CA LEU A 76 -14.89 47.14 45.02
C LEU A 76 -16.23 46.41 45.13
N THR A 77 -17.28 47.02 44.63
CA THR A 77 -18.62 46.45 44.52
C THR A 77 -18.99 46.26 43.06
N TYR A 78 -19.96 45.40 42.78
CA TYR A 78 -20.43 45.16 41.44
C TYR A 78 -21.95 45.24 41.33
N ASP A 79 -22.42 45.58 40.13
CA ASP A 79 -23.81 45.39 39.71
C ASP A 79 -23.84 44.43 38.53
N ILE A 80 -24.68 43.39 38.60
CA ILE A 80 -24.79 42.36 37.56
C ILE A 80 -26.18 42.43 36.96
N GLN A 81 -26.25 42.62 35.65
CA GLN A 81 -27.47 42.55 34.86
C GLN A 81 -27.42 41.31 33.97
N ARG A 82 -28.56 40.64 33.85
CA ARG A 82 -28.73 39.50 32.96
C ARG A 82 -29.65 39.89 31.81
N ILE A 83 -29.29 39.46 30.61
CA ILE A 83 -30.01 39.74 29.36
C ILE A 83 -30.17 38.47 28.52
N ASN A 84 -31.13 38.47 27.60
CA ASN A 84 -31.26 37.41 26.62
C ASN A 84 -30.21 37.52 25.51
N ILE A 85 -29.82 36.36 24.97
CA ILE A 85 -28.92 36.31 23.80
C ILE A 85 -29.64 37.00 22.62
N TYR A 86 -28.89 37.77 21.84
CA TYR A 86 -29.34 38.53 20.66
C TYR A 86 -30.17 39.80 20.94
N ASP A 87 -30.54 40.11 22.19
CA ASP A 87 -31.30 41.33 22.51
C ASP A 87 -30.39 42.52 22.82
N SER A 88 -30.09 43.31 21.80
CA SER A 88 -29.28 44.53 21.94
C SER A 88 -30.04 45.69 22.61
N PHE A 89 -31.37 45.68 22.56
CA PHE A 89 -32.19 46.73 23.17
C PHE A 89 -32.22 46.56 24.69
N GLU A 90 -32.40 45.32 25.17
CA GLU A 90 -32.30 45.00 26.58
C GLU A 90 -30.91 45.35 27.13
N ALA A 91 -29.84 44.98 26.41
CA ALA A 91 -28.47 45.35 26.76
C ALA A 91 -28.28 46.87 26.92
N SER A 92 -28.83 47.65 25.98
CA SER A 92 -28.74 49.12 26.00
C SER A 92 -29.46 49.72 27.21
N ARG A 93 -30.66 49.22 27.52
CA ARG A 93 -31.44 49.67 28.67
C ARG A 93 -30.72 49.35 29.98
N LYS A 94 -30.20 48.12 30.12
CA LYS A 94 -29.45 47.70 31.31
C LYS A 94 -28.14 48.47 31.50
N ALA A 95 -27.44 48.79 30.42
CA ALA A 95 -26.28 49.68 30.47
C ALA A 95 -26.67 51.07 31.00
N CYS A 96 -27.80 51.62 30.57
CA CYS A 96 -28.29 52.90 31.07
C CYS A 96 -28.69 52.87 32.55
N ASP A 97 -29.29 51.76 33.01
CA ASP A 97 -29.57 51.55 34.42
C ASP A 97 -28.26 51.56 35.24
N GLN A 98 -27.21 50.86 34.78
CA GLN A 98 -25.88 50.85 35.42
C GLN A 98 -25.20 52.22 35.44
N LEU A 99 -25.30 52.98 34.34
CA LEU A 99 -24.76 54.34 34.26
C LEU A 99 -25.48 55.30 35.21
N SER A 100 -26.79 55.11 35.41
CA SER A 100 -27.57 55.88 36.39
C SER A 100 -27.15 55.57 37.84
N LEU A 101 -26.66 54.36 38.11
CA LEU A 101 -26.10 53.97 39.41
C LEU A 101 -24.68 54.51 39.65
N GLY A 102 -23.99 54.99 38.61
CA GLY A 102 -22.62 55.49 38.68
C GLY A 102 -21.59 54.36 38.75
N VAL A 103 -21.37 53.67 37.63
CA VAL A 103 -20.32 52.64 37.49
C VAL A 103 -19.05 53.21 36.86
N VAL A 104 -17.87 52.69 37.24
CA VAL A 104 -16.57 53.15 36.69
C VAL A 104 -16.18 52.49 35.37
N ALA A 105 -16.68 51.28 35.14
CA ALA A 105 -16.45 50.50 33.93
C ALA A 105 -17.60 49.51 33.74
N ILE A 106 -17.91 49.20 32.48
CA ILE A 106 -18.91 48.20 32.09
C ILE A 106 -18.18 47.02 31.43
N PHE A 107 -18.49 45.81 31.88
CA PHE A 107 -17.96 44.54 31.39
C PHE A 107 -19.03 43.80 30.60
N GLY A 108 -18.65 43.24 29.45
CA GLY A 108 -19.58 42.51 28.57
C GLY A 108 -20.57 43.44 27.86
N PRO A 109 -21.50 42.92 27.04
CA PRO A 109 -21.92 41.52 26.90
C PRO A 109 -21.13 40.69 25.87
N SER A 110 -21.41 39.38 25.83
CA SER A 110 -20.64 38.35 25.12
C SER A 110 -20.97 38.26 23.62
N HIS A 111 -22.21 38.53 23.21
CA HIS A 111 -22.61 38.53 21.80
C HIS A 111 -22.26 39.85 21.09
N SER A 112 -21.90 39.77 19.81
CA SER A 112 -21.43 40.92 19.02
C SER A 112 -22.49 42.02 18.85
N SER A 113 -23.76 41.66 18.65
CA SER A 113 -24.86 42.63 18.47
C SER A 113 -25.12 43.45 19.74
N SER A 114 -25.19 42.80 20.90
CA SER A 114 -25.40 43.44 22.19
C SER A 114 -24.19 44.28 22.58
N SER A 115 -22.98 43.78 22.33
CA SER A 115 -21.72 44.49 22.57
C SER A 115 -21.59 45.76 21.71
N ASN A 116 -22.08 45.76 20.47
CA ASN A 116 -22.13 46.95 19.61
C ASN A 116 -22.96 48.09 20.22
N ALA A 117 -24.13 47.77 20.77
CA ALA A 117 -25.01 48.76 21.35
C ALA A 117 -24.43 49.37 22.63
N VAL A 118 -23.87 48.52 23.51
CA VAL A 118 -23.16 48.97 24.72
C VAL A 118 -21.93 49.80 24.36
N GLN A 119 -21.15 49.37 23.35
CA GLN A 119 -19.98 50.13 22.90
C GLN A 119 -20.34 51.54 22.43
N SER A 120 -21.43 51.69 21.68
CA SER A 120 -21.89 53.00 21.19
C SER A 120 -22.24 53.95 22.34
N ILE A 121 -22.93 53.44 23.36
CA ILE A 121 -23.29 54.20 24.57
C ILE A 121 -22.03 54.58 25.37
N CYS A 122 -21.13 53.63 25.58
CA CYS A 122 -19.87 53.84 26.29
C CYS A 122 -18.99 54.89 25.60
N ASN A 123 -18.92 54.86 24.27
CA ASN A 123 -18.18 55.84 23.49
C ASN A 123 -18.82 57.25 23.58
N ALA A 124 -20.15 57.33 23.55
CA ALA A 124 -20.87 58.61 23.65
C ALA A 124 -20.81 59.26 25.04
N LEU A 125 -20.70 58.46 26.11
CA LEU A 125 -20.69 58.93 27.50
C LEU A 125 -19.29 58.92 28.14
N GLU A 126 -18.25 58.58 27.36
CA GLU A 126 -16.86 58.47 27.79
C GLU A 126 -16.64 57.47 28.93
N VAL A 127 -17.36 56.34 28.91
CA VAL A 127 -17.25 55.28 29.92
C VAL A 127 -16.46 54.10 29.35
N PRO A 128 -15.48 53.53 30.07
CA PRO A 128 -14.76 52.36 29.60
C PRO A 128 -15.65 51.13 29.42
N HIS A 129 -15.60 50.56 28.21
CA HIS A 129 -16.16 49.24 27.92
C HIS A 129 -15.03 48.20 27.85
N VAL A 130 -15.09 47.21 28.74
CA VAL A 130 -14.10 46.11 28.81
C VAL A 130 -14.70 44.86 28.19
N GLN A 131 -14.05 44.37 27.13
CA GLN A 131 -14.50 43.22 26.35
C GLN A 131 -13.57 42.03 26.58
N VAL A 132 -14.15 40.84 26.67
CA VAL A 132 -13.43 39.58 26.90
C VAL A 132 -13.55 38.59 25.74
N ARG A 133 -14.38 38.89 24.74
CA ARG A 133 -14.56 38.07 23.54
C ARG A 133 -14.12 38.80 22.29
N TRP A 134 -13.88 38.00 21.25
CA TRP A 134 -13.58 38.55 19.95
C TRP A 134 -14.73 39.33 19.35
N LYS A 135 -14.34 40.37 18.62
CA LYS A 135 -15.23 41.13 17.77
C LYS A 135 -14.46 41.63 16.56
N HIS A 136 -15.11 41.59 15.40
CA HIS A 136 -14.60 42.23 14.21
C HIS A 136 -14.71 43.76 14.35
N HIS A 137 -13.57 44.44 14.33
CA HIS A 137 -13.50 45.90 14.37
C HIS A 137 -13.29 46.42 12.95
N PRO A 138 -14.31 47.00 12.29
CA PRO A 138 -14.11 47.59 10.98
C PRO A 138 -13.17 48.78 11.09
N ALA A 139 -12.20 48.88 10.16
CA ALA A 139 -11.17 49.91 10.15
C ALA A 139 -11.72 51.35 10.09
N ASP A 140 -12.95 51.51 9.60
CA ASP A 140 -13.64 52.80 9.50
C ASP A 140 -14.21 53.28 10.85
N ASN A 141 -14.38 52.39 11.83
CA ASN A 141 -15.02 52.72 13.09
C ASN A 141 -13.99 53.24 14.12
N ARG A 142 -13.98 54.56 14.34
CA ARG A 142 -13.07 55.26 15.26
C ARG A 142 -13.53 55.21 16.72
N ASP A 143 -13.92 54.04 17.20
CA ASP A 143 -14.25 53.87 18.61
C ASP A 143 -12.98 54.02 19.47
N THR A 144 -13.06 54.77 20.57
CA THR A 144 -11.90 55.05 21.43
C THR A 144 -12.04 54.46 22.83
N PHE A 145 -13.28 54.41 23.36
CA PHE A 145 -13.58 54.00 24.73
C PHE A 145 -13.83 52.49 24.87
N TYR A 146 -12.86 51.67 24.46
CA TYR A 146 -12.89 50.23 24.75
C TYR A 146 -11.50 49.66 24.98
N ALA A 147 -11.47 48.54 25.68
CA ALA A 147 -10.29 47.68 25.81
C ALA A 147 -10.74 46.23 25.61
N ASN A 148 -10.15 45.53 24.65
CA ASN A 148 -10.42 44.11 24.43
C ASN A 148 -9.25 43.27 24.94
N LEU A 149 -9.53 42.40 25.92
CA LEU A 149 -8.56 41.49 26.49
C LEU A 149 -8.36 40.22 25.66
N TYR A 150 -9.31 39.92 24.78
CA TYR A 150 -9.19 38.78 23.89
C TYR A 150 -8.02 39.03 22.91
N PRO A 151 -7.10 38.05 22.73
CA PRO A 151 -5.96 38.20 21.83
C PRO A 151 -6.35 38.55 20.39
N ASP A 152 -5.55 39.37 19.70
CA ASP A 152 -5.81 39.66 18.30
C ASP A 152 -5.76 38.39 17.42
N TYR A 153 -6.71 38.27 16.50
CA TYR A 153 -6.85 37.07 15.67
C TYR A 153 -5.81 37.00 14.57
N SER A 154 -5.33 38.14 14.08
CA SER A 154 -4.23 38.15 13.11
C SER A 154 -3.03 37.43 13.74
N SER A 155 -2.67 37.77 14.99
CA SER A 155 -1.62 37.07 15.74
C SER A 155 -1.94 35.57 15.95
N LEU A 156 -3.15 35.19 16.34
CA LEU A 156 -3.53 33.77 16.47
C LEU A 156 -3.42 32.99 15.15
N SER A 157 -3.82 33.62 14.04
CA SER A 157 -3.74 33.02 12.71
C SER A 157 -2.30 32.85 12.23
N TYR A 158 -1.39 33.78 12.58
CA TYR A 158 0.05 33.61 12.37
C TYR A 158 0.62 32.46 13.21
N ALA A 159 0.17 32.30 14.46
CA ALA A 159 0.58 31.17 15.30
C ALA A 159 0.21 29.82 14.68
N ILE A 160 -1.02 29.71 14.14
CA ILE A 160 -1.48 28.52 13.43
C ILE A 160 -0.67 28.30 12.15
N LEU A 161 -0.40 29.38 11.40
CA LEU A 161 0.41 29.31 10.17
C LEU A 161 1.84 28.82 10.45
N ASP A 162 2.50 29.36 11.47
CA ASP A 162 3.84 28.95 11.90
C ASP A 162 3.87 27.47 12.30
N LEU A 163 2.84 27.01 13.01
CA LEU A 163 2.69 25.59 13.37
C LEU A 163 2.54 24.70 12.12
N VAL A 164 1.68 25.09 11.18
CA VAL A 164 1.47 24.34 9.92
C VAL A 164 2.74 24.32 9.06
N GLN A 165 3.53 25.41 9.07
CA GLN A 165 4.83 25.49 8.41
C GLN A 165 5.86 24.58 9.09
N PHE A 166 5.92 24.60 10.42
CA PHE A 166 6.79 23.70 11.18
C PHE A 166 6.49 22.23 10.91
N LEU A 167 5.20 21.88 10.82
CA LEU A 167 4.73 20.54 10.48
C LEU A 167 4.90 20.19 8.98
N LYS A 168 5.31 21.15 8.14
CA LYS A 168 5.54 20.99 6.69
C LYS A 168 4.34 20.40 5.95
N TRP A 169 3.14 20.91 6.26
CA TRP A 169 1.92 20.44 5.60
C TRP A 169 1.80 20.95 4.16
N LYS A 170 1.56 20.04 3.20
CA LYS A 170 1.30 20.37 1.78
C LYS A 170 -0.18 20.38 1.43
N THR A 171 -0.99 19.67 2.22
CA THR A 171 -2.45 19.59 2.10
C THR A 171 -3.04 19.76 3.49
N ALA A 172 -4.09 20.56 3.61
CA ALA A 172 -4.81 20.78 4.87
C ALA A 172 -6.29 21.00 4.58
N THR A 173 -7.14 20.59 5.53
CA THR A 173 -8.57 20.87 5.49
C THR A 173 -8.93 21.74 6.68
N VAL A 174 -9.55 22.89 6.43
CA VAL A 174 -10.06 23.79 7.46
C VAL A 174 -11.56 23.54 7.59
N VAL A 175 -11.97 23.22 8.81
CA VAL A 175 -13.36 22.99 9.20
C VAL A 175 -13.72 24.07 10.21
N TYR A 176 -14.69 24.92 9.87
CA TYR A 176 -15.12 26.04 10.71
C TYR A 176 -16.60 25.94 11.05
N ASP A 177 -16.98 26.52 12.19
CA ASP A 177 -18.34 26.51 12.74
C ASP A 177 -19.21 27.64 12.15
N ASP A 178 -18.81 28.89 12.43
CA ASP A 178 -19.56 30.10 12.11
C ASP A 178 -18.97 30.86 10.91
N SER A 179 -19.78 31.69 10.24
CA SER A 179 -19.30 32.54 9.13
C SER A 179 -18.18 33.50 9.58
N THR A 180 -18.14 33.83 10.87
CA THR A 180 -17.09 34.62 11.52
C THR A 180 -15.75 33.88 11.62
N GLY A 181 -15.74 32.55 11.65
CA GLY A 181 -14.52 31.72 11.62
C GLY A 181 -13.64 31.96 10.39
N LEU A 182 -14.25 32.23 9.23
CA LEU A 182 -13.51 32.59 8.00
C LEU A 182 -12.71 33.89 8.15
N ILE A 183 -13.28 34.88 8.84
CA ILE A 183 -12.63 36.17 9.11
C ILE A 183 -11.46 35.97 10.06
N ARG A 184 -11.64 35.13 11.09
CA ARG A 184 -10.62 34.77 12.08
C ARG A 184 -9.44 34.00 11.48
N LEU A 185 -9.69 33.24 10.41
CA LEU A 185 -8.70 32.45 9.69
C LEU A 185 -8.23 33.07 8.37
N GLN A 186 -8.50 34.36 8.15
CA GLN A 186 -8.21 35.03 6.88
C GLN A 186 -6.74 34.90 6.46
N GLU A 187 -5.78 35.10 7.37
CA GLU A 187 -4.35 34.97 7.05
C GLU A 187 -3.95 33.53 6.66
N LEU A 188 -4.57 32.53 7.29
CA LEU A 188 -4.36 31.12 6.95
C LEU A 188 -4.94 30.80 5.56
N ILE A 189 -6.09 31.40 5.21
CA ILE A 189 -6.72 31.26 3.90
C ILE A 189 -5.92 31.99 2.82
N MET A 190 -5.21 33.08 3.16
CA MET A 190 -4.30 33.78 2.25
C MET A 190 -2.94 33.08 2.10
N ALA A 191 -2.58 32.19 3.03
CA ALA A 191 -1.30 31.47 3.03
C ALA A 191 -0.97 30.68 1.73
N PRO A 192 -1.92 30.04 1.01
CA PRO A 192 -1.65 29.37 -0.28
C PRO A 192 -0.99 30.25 -1.34
N SER A 193 -1.18 31.58 -1.27
CA SER A 193 -0.54 32.52 -2.20
C SER A 193 0.96 32.67 -1.93
N ARG A 194 1.39 32.47 -0.68
CA ARG A 194 2.78 32.63 -0.23
C ARG A 194 3.49 31.29 -0.06
N TYR A 195 2.73 30.22 0.18
CA TYR A 195 3.23 28.89 0.45
C TYR A 195 2.44 27.85 -0.35
N ASN A 196 3.11 26.85 -0.92
CA ASN A 196 2.47 25.83 -1.77
C ASN A 196 1.68 24.78 -0.95
N ILE A 197 0.65 25.23 -0.22
CA ILE A 197 -0.29 24.41 0.53
C ILE A 197 -1.65 24.38 -0.16
N ARG A 198 -2.19 23.17 -0.35
CA ARG A 198 -3.55 22.99 -0.87
C ARG A 198 -4.52 22.95 0.30
N LEU A 199 -5.37 23.98 0.39
CA LEU A 199 -6.38 24.13 1.42
C LEU A 199 -7.75 23.73 0.90
N LYS A 200 -8.46 22.88 1.64
CA LYS A 200 -9.89 22.62 1.46
C LYS A 200 -10.65 23.27 2.60
N ILE A 201 -11.74 23.95 2.29
CA ILE A 201 -12.51 24.71 3.26
C ILE A 201 -13.89 24.05 3.36
N ARG A 202 -14.31 23.71 4.59
CA ARG A 202 -15.61 23.08 4.87
C ARG A 202 -16.27 23.77 6.05
N GLN A 203 -17.58 23.93 6.00
CA GLN A 203 -18.37 24.45 7.10
C GLN A 203 -19.03 23.31 7.86
N LEU A 204 -19.10 23.41 9.18
CA LEU A 204 -19.91 22.53 10.02
C LEU A 204 -21.40 22.86 9.84
N PRO A 205 -22.28 21.85 9.84
CA PRO A 205 -23.71 22.09 9.71
C PRO A 205 -24.23 22.88 10.92
N VAL A 206 -24.75 24.09 10.67
CA VAL A 206 -25.25 25.02 11.70
C VAL A 206 -26.56 24.52 12.33
N ASP A 207 -27.38 23.80 11.57
CA ASP A 207 -28.75 23.44 11.95
C ASP A 207 -28.85 22.12 12.74
N THR A 208 -27.80 21.30 12.72
CA THR A 208 -27.80 19.97 13.33
C THR A 208 -26.50 19.69 14.05
N GLN A 209 -26.58 19.18 15.29
CA GLN A 209 -25.42 18.69 16.05
C GLN A 209 -24.77 17.43 15.43
N ASP A 210 -25.33 16.89 14.35
CA ASP A 210 -24.81 15.72 13.66
C ASP A 210 -23.82 16.10 12.56
N THR A 211 -22.52 15.95 12.84
CA THR A 211 -21.43 16.21 11.89
C THR A 211 -21.03 14.94 11.11
N ARG A 212 -21.65 13.78 11.39
CA ARG A 212 -21.31 12.49 10.76
C ARG A 212 -21.36 12.50 9.22
N PRO A 213 -22.31 13.18 8.55
CA PRO A 213 -22.31 13.24 7.08
C PRO A 213 -21.05 13.91 6.52
N LEU A 214 -20.63 15.02 7.13
CA LEU A 214 -19.42 15.74 6.77
C LEU A 214 -18.19 14.87 7.03
N LEU A 215 -18.10 14.27 8.23
CA LEU A 215 -17.01 13.36 8.58
C LEU A 215 -16.90 12.16 7.62
N LYS A 216 -18.04 11.60 7.19
CA LYS A 216 -18.08 10.50 6.21
C LYS A 216 -17.54 10.95 4.85
N GLU A 217 -17.88 12.16 4.42
CA GLU A 217 -17.34 12.74 3.20
C GLU A 217 -15.83 12.99 3.30
N MET A 218 -15.37 13.55 4.42
CA MET A 218 -13.95 13.78 4.72
C MET A 218 -13.15 12.47 4.69
N LYS A 219 -13.69 11.43 5.34
CA LYS A 219 -13.13 10.07 5.33
C LYS A 219 -13.06 9.51 3.91
N ARG A 220 -14.12 9.67 3.10
CA ARG A 220 -14.13 9.25 1.68
C ARG A 220 -13.08 10.00 0.86
N SER A 221 -12.87 11.28 1.13
CA SER A 221 -11.87 12.11 0.45
C SER A 221 -10.43 11.95 1.00
N ARG A 222 -10.22 11.07 1.99
CA ARG A 222 -8.93 10.77 2.62
C ARG A 222 -8.24 12.02 3.19
N GLU A 223 -8.99 12.77 3.98
CA GLU A 223 -8.48 13.98 4.64
C GLU A 223 -7.92 13.64 6.03
N PHE A 224 -6.59 13.60 6.15
CA PHE A 224 -5.90 13.22 7.39
C PHE A 224 -5.43 14.40 8.24
N ARG A 225 -5.33 15.59 7.63
CA ARG A 225 -4.78 16.82 8.23
C ARG A 225 -5.87 17.85 8.32
N ILE A 226 -6.45 17.99 9.50
CA ILE A 226 -7.69 18.75 9.68
C ILE A 226 -7.48 19.78 10.80
N ILE A 227 -7.90 21.01 10.52
CA ILE A 227 -7.89 22.14 11.44
C ILE A 227 -9.34 22.43 11.81
N PHE A 228 -9.67 22.33 13.08
CA PHE A 228 -11.00 22.60 13.62
C PHE A 228 -11.04 23.97 14.29
N ASP A 229 -11.87 24.85 13.72
CA ASP A 229 -12.22 26.14 14.28
C ASP A 229 -13.67 26.14 14.78
N CYS A 230 -13.83 25.72 16.02
CA CYS A 230 -15.13 25.60 16.68
C CYS A 230 -14.99 25.80 18.19
N GLY A 231 -16.11 26.07 18.87
CA GLY A 231 -16.13 26.16 20.33
C GLY A 231 -15.82 24.82 21.00
N HIS A 232 -15.40 24.84 22.27
CA HIS A 232 -15.03 23.61 23.01
C HIS A 232 -16.20 22.61 23.15
N HIS A 233 -17.44 23.11 23.22
CA HIS A 233 -18.65 22.26 23.20
C HIS A 233 -18.80 21.47 21.89
N MET A 234 -18.65 22.14 20.74
CA MET A 234 -18.74 21.49 19.43
C MET A 234 -17.55 20.57 19.19
N ALA A 235 -16.35 20.96 19.62
CA ALA A 235 -15.16 20.11 19.54
C ALA A 235 -15.35 18.78 20.30
N ALA A 236 -15.94 18.80 21.50
CA ALA A 236 -16.25 17.57 22.25
C ALA A 236 -17.22 16.65 21.50
N GLN A 237 -18.24 17.24 20.84
CA GLN A 237 -19.19 16.48 20.01
C GLN A 237 -18.52 15.88 18.77
N ILE A 238 -17.66 16.65 18.09
CA ILE A 238 -16.88 16.19 16.92
C ILE A 238 -15.98 15.03 17.32
N LEU A 239 -15.27 15.11 18.45
CA LEU A 239 -14.40 14.04 18.92
C LEU A 239 -15.17 12.74 19.18
N LYS A 240 -16.33 12.83 19.86
CA LYS A 240 -17.21 11.68 20.10
C LYS A 240 -17.68 11.04 18.78
N GLN A 241 -18.10 11.85 17.81
CA GLN A 241 -18.54 11.35 16.51
C GLN A 241 -17.39 10.78 15.67
N ALA A 242 -16.23 11.43 15.67
CA ALA A 242 -15.02 10.96 14.98
C ALA A 242 -14.56 9.60 15.52
N GLN A 243 -14.65 9.37 16.83
CA GLN A 243 -14.37 8.07 17.45
C GLN A 243 -15.32 6.99 16.94
N THR A 244 -16.64 7.24 16.96
CA THR A 244 -17.63 6.26 16.45
C THR A 244 -17.46 5.97 14.95
N MET A 245 -16.92 6.92 14.18
CA MET A 245 -16.67 6.79 12.74
C MET A 245 -15.31 6.15 12.42
N GLY A 246 -14.52 5.78 13.43
CA GLY A 246 -13.17 5.24 13.26
C GLY A 246 -12.22 6.22 12.58
N MET A 247 -12.36 7.52 12.86
CA MET A 247 -11.46 8.59 12.43
C MET A 247 -10.45 8.97 13.55
N MET A 248 -10.23 8.05 14.50
CA MET A 248 -9.25 8.19 15.57
C MET A 248 -8.14 7.15 15.36
N THR A 249 -7.28 7.39 14.37
CA THR A 249 -6.12 6.54 14.07
C THR A 249 -4.85 7.37 13.99
N GLU A 250 -3.68 6.71 14.05
CA GLU A 250 -2.37 7.36 13.99
C GLU A 250 -2.09 8.20 12.75
N TYR A 251 -2.84 7.96 11.68
CA TYR A 251 -2.72 8.71 10.44
C TYR A 251 -3.34 10.11 10.56
N TYR A 252 -4.30 10.31 11.46
CA TYR A 252 -4.97 11.59 11.65
C TYR A 252 -4.14 12.53 12.51
N HIS A 253 -4.11 13.78 12.07
CA HIS A 253 -3.55 14.89 12.81
C HIS A 253 -4.58 16.03 12.88
N TYR A 254 -5.07 16.28 14.08
CA TYR A 254 -6.03 17.34 14.39
C TYR A 254 -5.35 18.54 15.04
N ILE A 255 -5.64 19.73 14.52
CA ILE A 255 -5.29 21.01 15.15
C ILE A 255 -6.60 21.64 15.62
N PHE A 256 -6.72 21.93 16.91
CA PHE A 256 -7.84 22.67 17.47
C PHE A 256 -7.42 24.13 17.70
N THR A 257 -8.16 25.08 17.13
CA THR A 257 -7.87 26.52 17.32
C THR A 257 -8.37 27.04 18.66
N THR A 258 -9.34 26.35 19.27
CA THR A 258 -9.88 26.74 20.58
C THR A 258 -8.81 26.70 21.67
N LEU A 259 -8.81 27.73 22.51
CA LEU A 259 -7.90 27.86 23.67
C LEU A 259 -8.32 26.97 24.85
N ASP A 260 -9.51 26.36 24.77
CA ASP A 260 -10.14 25.57 25.84
C ASP A 260 -10.01 24.05 25.62
N LEU A 261 -8.98 23.58 24.90
CA LEU A 261 -8.82 22.13 24.66
C LEU A 261 -8.72 21.33 25.97
N MET A 262 -8.17 21.95 27.02
CA MET A 262 -8.08 21.39 28.38
C MET A 262 -9.42 21.21 29.08
N ALA A 263 -10.50 21.85 28.62
CA ALA A 263 -11.84 21.66 29.19
C ALA A 263 -12.54 20.39 28.68
N ILE A 264 -11.99 19.72 27.66
CA ILE A 264 -12.55 18.51 27.06
C ILE A 264 -11.94 17.28 27.75
N ASP A 265 -12.75 16.26 27.99
CA ASP A 265 -12.24 14.97 28.44
C ASP A 265 -11.52 14.24 27.29
N LEU A 266 -10.19 14.17 27.40
CA LEU A 266 -9.31 13.55 26.40
C LEU A 266 -8.87 12.13 26.77
N GLU A 267 -9.27 11.62 27.93
CA GLU A 267 -8.90 10.27 28.38
C GLU A 267 -9.30 9.17 27.38
N PRO A 268 -10.51 9.19 26.76
CA PRO A 268 -10.90 8.16 25.79
C PRO A 268 -10.06 8.15 24.50
N TYR A 269 -9.36 9.24 24.19
CA TYR A 269 -8.68 9.42 22.89
C TYR A 269 -7.15 9.24 22.98
N ARG A 270 -6.57 9.24 24.19
CA ARG A 270 -5.10 9.19 24.40
C ARG A 270 -4.43 7.95 23.78
N PHE A 271 -5.12 6.82 23.80
CA PHE A 271 -4.60 5.53 23.33
C PHE A 271 -4.91 5.24 21.85
N CYS A 272 -5.57 6.17 21.14
CA CYS A 272 -5.93 5.98 19.73
C CYS A 272 -4.77 6.30 18.75
N GLY A 273 -3.64 6.79 19.26
CA GLY A 273 -2.45 7.15 18.46
C GLY A 273 -2.60 8.43 17.62
N VAL A 274 -3.73 9.13 17.72
CA VAL A 274 -4.01 10.38 16.97
C VAL A 274 -3.11 11.51 17.47
N ASN A 275 -2.49 12.24 16.54
CA ASN A 275 -1.81 13.47 16.90
C ASN A 275 -2.83 14.59 17.08
N MET A 276 -3.05 15.01 18.31
CA MET A 276 -3.89 16.17 18.62
C MET A 276 -3.01 17.30 19.13
N THR A 277 -3.18 18.46 18.53
CA THR A 277 -2.53 19.70 18.97
C THR A 277 -3.59 20.76 19.23
N GLY A 278 -3.33 21.58 20.23
CA GLY A 278 -4.17 22.72 20.56
C GLY A 278 -3.33 23.84 21.14
N PHE A 279 -4.02 24.92 21.46
CA PHE A 279 -3.41 26.12 22.00
C PHE A 279 -3.92 26.37 23.42
N ARG A 280 -3.07 26.97 24.25
CA ARG A 280 -3.38 27.32 25.63
C ARG A 280 -2.80 28.69 25.93
N ILE A 281 -3.61 29.59 26.45
CA ILE A 281 -3.15 30.93 26.87
C ILE A 281 -2.87 31.01 28.38
N LEU A 282 -3.46 30.12 29.18
CA LEU A 282 -3.23 30.07 30.63
C LEU A 282 -1.83 29.54 30.93
N ASN A 283 -1.06 30.28 31.73
CA ASN A 283 0.25 29.87 32.20
C ASN A 283 0.12 29.00 33.48
N VAL A 284 -0.34 27.76 33.29
CA VAL A 284 -0.55 26.78 34.39
C VAL A 284 0.76 26.39 35.07
N ASP A 285 1.90 26.55 34.38
CA ASP A 285 3.23 26.26 34.92
C ASP A 285 3.60 27.22 36.07
N ASN A 286 2.95 28.38 36.17
CA ASN A 286 3.16 29.32 37.27
C ASN A 286 2.38 28.87 38.53
N PRO A 287 3.07 28.65 39.69
CA PRO A 287 2.42 28.19 40.91
C PRO A 287 1.34 29.15 41.44
N LEU A 288 1.47 30.46 41.20
CA LEU A 288 0.45 31.44 41.57
C LEU A 288 -0.86 31.19 40.82
N VAL A 289 -0.77 30.96 39.51
CA VAL A 289 -1.91 30.68 38.62
C VAL A 289 -2.54 29.35 39.00
N SER A 290 -1.73 28.31 39.19
CA SER A 290 -2.19 26.98 39.62
C SER A 290 -3.01 27.05 40.92
N SER A 291 -2.52 27.78 41.93
CA SER A 291 -3.24 27.95 43.20
C SER A 291 -4.60 28.67 43.08
N ILE A 292 -4.75 29.55 42.09
CA ILE A 292 -6.01 30.26 41.82
C ILE A 292 -6.99 29.34 41.08
N VAL A 293 -6.48 28.55 40.13
CA VAL A 293 -7.26 27.54 39.40
C VAL A 293 -7.77 26.46 40.36
N ASP A 294 -6.98 26.03 41.34
CA ASP A 294 -7.39 25.07 42.37
C ASP A 294 -8.47 25.63 43.32
N LYS A 295 -8.37 26.92 43.68
CA LYS A 295 -9.42 27.60 44.46
C LYS A 295 -10.72 27.69 43.67
N TRP A 296 -10.61 28.01 42.39
CA TRP A 296 -11.75 28.08 41.48
C TRP A 296 -12.44 26.72 41.30
N SER A 297 -11.67 25.65 41.15
CA SER A 297 -12.23 24.29 40.99
C SER A 297 -13.01 23.85 42.23
N THR A 298 -12.52 24.23 43.43
CA THR A 298 -13.18 23.96 44.72
C THR A 298 -14.50 24.72 44.87
N GLU A 299 -14.58 25.98 44.44
CA GLU A 299 -15.81 26.79 44.52
C GLU A 299 -16.89 26.36 43.50
N ARG A 300 -16.52 25.59 42.46
CA ARG A 300 -17.40 25.24 41.34
C ARG A 300 -18.09 23.88 41.45
N GLN A 301 -17.75 23.01 42.41
CA GLN A 301 -18.29 21.63 42.49
C GLN A 301 -19.83 21.60 42.39
N LYS A 302 -20.33 21.32 41.18
CA LYS A 302 -21.69 20.91 40.86
C LYS A 302 -21.67 19.39 40.62
N PRO A 303 -22.81 18.68 40.72
CA PRO A 303 -22.85 17.26 40.41
C PRO A 303 -22.55 17.04 38.91
N PRO A 304 -21.65 16.09 38.56
CA PRO A 304 -21.19 15.89 37.19
C PRO A 304 -22.33 15.44 36.28
N LYS A 305 -22.41 16.01 35.06
CA LYS A 305 -23.24 15.46 33.98
C LYS A 305 -22.42 14.45 33.14
N PRO A 306 -22.70 13.13 33.22
CA PRO A 306 -21.86 12.10 32.62
C PRO A 306 -21.82 12.06 31.08
N ASP A 307 -22.69 12.80 30.38
CA ASP A 307 -22.83 12.71 28.91
C ASP A 307 -22.20 13.86 28.10
N SER A 308 -21.64 14.88 28.76
CA SER A 308 -21.19 16.11 28.08
C SER A 308 -19.79 16.00 27.45
N GLY A 309 -18.94 15.08 27.91
CA GLY A 309 -17.55 14.95 27.47
C GLY A 309 -16.65 16.14 27.86
N LEU A 310 -17.07 16.91 28.87
CA LEU A 310 -16.35 18.08 29.38
C LEU A 310 -15.92 17.84 30.82
N LEU A 311 -14.70 18.28 31.16
CA LEU A 311 -14.17 18.23 32.51
C LEU A 311 -14.75 19.37 33.35
N GLU A 312 -15.48 19.03 34.41
CA GLU A 312 -16.02 20.01 35.35
C GLU A 312 -14.95 20.47 36.35
N GLY A 313 -14.95 21.77 36.69
CA GLY A 313 -13.98 22.36 37.64
C GLY A 313 -12.78 23.06 36.99
N ILE A 314 -12.57 22.91 35.68
CA ILE A 314 -11.51 23.63 34.95
C ILE A 314 -11.94 25.08 34.68
N MET A 315 -10.99 26.00 34.80
CA MET A 315 -11.20 27.42 34.45
C MET A 315 -11.11 27.58 32.92
N THR A 316 -12.20 28.03 32.31
CA THR A 316 -12.24 28.35 30.86
C THR A 316 -11.48 29.64 30.57
N THR A 317 -11.06 29.82 29.32
CA THR A 317 -10.37 31.03 28.88
C THR A 317 -11.20 32.30 29.05
N ASP A 318 -12.49 32.26 28.72
CA ASP A 318 -13.42 33.38 28.95
C ASP A 318 -13.49 33.78 30.44
N ALA A 319 -13.49 32.80 31.35
CA ALA A 319 -13.46 33.02 32.80
C ALA A 319 -12.12 33.61 33.26
N ALA A 320 -10.99 33.10 32.74
CA ALA A 320 -9.67 33.61 33.05
C ALA A 320 -9.47 35.06 32.56
N LEU A 321 -9.94 35.37 31.35
CA LEU A 321 -9.92 36.73 30.80
C LEU A 321 -10.82 37.67 31.61
N THR A 322 -11.99 37.22 32.07
CA THR A 322 -12.86 38.02 32.94
C THR A 322 -12.19 38.31 34.29
N TYR A 323 -11.50 37.32 34.86
CA TYR A 323 -10.73 37.49 36.08
C TYR A 323 -9.62 38.54 35.89
N ASP A 324 -8.84 38.42 34.82
CA ASP A 324 -7.79 39.37 34.45
C ASP A 324 -8.36 40.77 34.15
N ALA A 325 -9.57 40.85 33.56
CA ALA A 325 -10.27 42.09 33.26
C ALA A 325 -10.64 42.88 34.52
N VAL A 326 -11.06 42.21 35.59
CA VAL A 326 -11.35 42.89 36.86
C VAL A 326 -10.04 43.37 37.51
N HIS A 327 -8.98 42.58 37.42
CA HIS A 327 -7.67 42.95 37.97
C HIS A 327 -7.09 44.16 37.24
N ILE A 328 -7.11 44.20 35.91
CA ILE A 328 -6.58 45.35 35.16
C ILE A 328 -7.31 46.64 35.54
N VAL A 329 -8.64 46.64 35.63
CA VAL A 329 -9.42 47.82 36.05
C VAL A 329 -9.07 48.25 37.47
N SER A 330 -8.88 47.30 38.39
CA SER A 330 -8.46 47.60 39.77
C SER A 330 -7.06 48.21 39.84
N VAL A 331 -6.13 47.71 39.03
CA VAL A 331 -4.75 48.23 38.93
C VAL A 331 -4.75 49.61 38.29
N SER A 332 -5.53 49.84 37.22
CA SER A 332 -5.67 51.17 36.61
C SER A 332 -6.25 52.18 37.60
N TYR A 333 -7.20 51.76 38.45
CA TYR A 333 -7.76 52.61 39.49
C TYR A 333 -6.76 52.92 40.60
N GLN A 334 -5.91 51.97 40.99
CA GLN A 334 -4.83 52.20 41.96
C GLN A 334 -3.83 53.27 41.48
N HIS A 335 -3.53 53.29 40.18
CA HIS A 335 -2.63 54.28 39.57
C HIS A 335 -3.31 55.64 39.33
N ALA A 336 -4.64 55.69 39.34
CA ALA A 336 -5.40 56.91 39.15
C ALA A 336 -5.43 57.76 40.43
N PRO A 337 -5.29 59.10 40.34
CA PRO A 337 -5.60 59.99 41.46
C PRO A 337 -7.08 59.90 41.82
N GLN A 338 -7.49 60.31 43.03
CA GLN A 338 -8.88 60.23 43.49
C GLN A 338 -9.85 60.88 42.46
N MET A 339 -10.70 60.05 41.84
CA MET A 339 -11.68 60.43 40.83
C MET A 339 -13.10 60.39 41.42
N THR A 340 -13.96 61.31 41.01
CA THR A 340 -15.38 61.29 41.39
C THR A 340 -16.21 60.58 40.32
N VAL A 341 -16.95 59.55 40.72
CA VAL A 341 -17.88 58.82 39.87
C VAL A 341 -19.23 59.52 39.92
N ASN A 342 -19.74 59.94 38.76
CA ASN A 342 -21.03 60.63 38.66
C ASN A 342 -22.11 59.67 38.14
N SER A 343 -23.34 59.85 38.62
CA SER A 343 -24.51 59.25 37.97
C SER A 343 -24.75 59.93 36.61
N LEU A 344 -24.80 59.13 35.54
CA LEU A 344 -25.03 59.60 34.17
C LEU A 344 -26.41 59.14 33.69
N GLN A 345 -27.04 59.95 32.85
CA GLN A 345 -28.31 59.59 32.21
C GLN A 345 -28.08 59.44 30.71
N CYS A 346 -28.37 58.28 30.12
CA CYS A 346 -28.15 58.06 28.69
C CYS A 346 -28.86 59.06 27.77
N HIS A 347 -30.06 59.51 28.15
CA HIS A 347 -30.83 60.50 27.39
C HIS A 347 -30.19 61.90 27.41
N ARG A 348 -29.28 62.15 28.36
CA ARG A 348 -28.55 63.41 28.47
C ARG A 348 -27.11 63.13 28.04
N HIS A 349 -26.68 63.70 26.93
CA HIS A 349 -25.32 63.57 26.38
C HIS A 349 -24.25 64.30 27.23
N LYS A 350 -24.20 64.04 28.53
CA LYS A 350 -23.18 64.56 29.45
C LYS A 350 -22.15 63.47 29.69
N PRO A 351 -20.93 63.58 29.13
CA PRO A 351 -19.89 62.60 29.31
C PRO A 351 -19.28 62.66 30.72
N TRP A 352 -18.64 61.56 31.13
CA TRP A 352 -17.91 61.52 32.39
C TRP A 352 -16.58 62.29 32.30
N ARG A 353 -16.45 63.38 33.07
CA ARG A 353 -15.28 64.28 33.04
C ARG A 353 -13.91 63.58 33.13
N PHE A 354 -13.82 62.47 33.87
CA PHE A 354 -12.56 61.73 34.06
C PHE A 354 -12.44 60.49 33.16
N GLY A 355 -13.44 60.23 32.32
CA GLY A 355 -13.54 59.05 31.47
C GLY A 355 -12.36 58.86 30.54
N ALA A 356 -12.02 59.89 29.76
CA ALA A 356 -10.88 59.86 28.83
C ALA A 356 -9.55 59.55 29.55
N ARG A 357 -9.34 60.15 30.73
CA ARG A 357 -8.14 59.93 31.55
C ARG A 357 -8.11 58.54 32.16
N PHE A 358 -9.25 58.02 32.59
CA PHE A 358 -9.33 56.67 33.13
C PHE A 358 -9.11 55.62 32.03
N MET A 359 -9.63 55.86 30.82
CA MET A 359 -9.38 55.02 29.65
C MET A 359 -7.88 55.00 29.27
N SER A 360 -7.17 56.13 29.33
CA SER A 360 -5.72 56.14 29.07
C SER A 360 -4.97 55.29 30.11
N PHE A 361 -5.36 55.35 31.39
CA PHE A 361 -4.78 54.49 32.43
C PHE A 361 -5.03 53.00 32.18
N ILE A 362 -6.21 52.63 31.68
CA ILE A 362 -6.50 51.23 31.30
C ILE A 362 -5.57 50.78 30.18
N LYS A 363 -5.42 51.59 29.11
CA LYS A 363 -4.55 51.25 27.98
C LYS A 363 -3.05 51.27 28.31
N GLU A 364 -2.64 52.05 29.30
CA GLU A 364 -1.24 52.15 29.75
C GLU A 364 -0.86 51.12 30.82
N SER A 365 -1.86 50.61 31.56
CA SER A 365 -1.61 49.66 32.64
C SER A 365 -1.04 48.34 32.13
N GLN A 366 -0.10 47.79 32.92
CA GLN A 366 0.53 46.50 32.69
C GLN A 366 0.26 45.62 33.90
N TRP A 367 -0.16 44.38 33.66
CA TRP A 367 -0.45 43.41 34.70
C TRP A 367 -0.03 42.01 34.25
N ASP A 368 0.59 41.25 35.15
CA ASP A 368 0.89 39.84 34.94
C ASP A 368 -0.23 39.01 35.57
N GLY A 369 -1.20 38.61 34.73
CA GLY A 369 -2.40 37.89 35.11
C GLY A 369 -2.33 36.38 34.89
N LEU A 370 -3.49 35.72 34.90
CA LEU A 370 -3.62 34.27 34.64
C LEU A 370 -3.22 33.92 33.20
N THR A 371 -3.49 34.83 32.26
CA THR A 371 -3.15 34.69 30.84
C THR A 371 -1.77 35.25 30.49
N GLY A 372 -0.89 35.42 31.49
CA GLY A 372 0.44 36.01 31.34
C GLY A 372 0.42 37.53 31.33
N ARG A 373 1.40 38.13 30.64
CA ARG A 373 1.52 39.60 30.57
C ARG A 373 0.37 40.18 29.75
N LEU A 374 -0.30 41.17 30.32
CA LEU A 374 -1.35 41.96 29.68
C LEU A 374 -0.78 43.31 29.31
N SER A 375 -0.76 43.61 28.02
CA SER A 375 -0.47 44.94 27.51
C SER A 375 -1.37 45.25 26.31
N PHE A 376 -1.82 46.51 26.23
CA PHE A 376 -2.65 46.98 25.14
C PHE A 376 -1.85 47.88 24.21
N ASN A 377 -2.21 47.84 22.93
CA ASN A 377 -1.75 48.87 22.01
C ASN A 377 -2.42 50.20 22.38
N LYS A 378 -1.61 51.24 22.61
CA LYS A 378 -2.07 52.56 23.06
C LYS A 378 -3.08 53.20 22.10
N THR A 379 -2.97 52.94 20.80
CA THR A 379 -3.85 53.54 19.78
C THR A 379 -5.15 52.77 19.61
N THR A 380 -5.10 51.44 19.54
CA THR A 380 -6.27 50.61 19.23
C THR A 380 -7.00 50.06 20.47
N GLY A 381 -6.35 50.00 21.63
CA GLY A 381 -6.94 49.36 22.82
C GLY A 381 -7.06 47.83 22.73
N LEU A 382 -6.37 47.21 21.77
CA LEU A 382 -6.35 45.76 21.56
C LEU A 382 -5.10 45.12 22.18
N ARG A 383 -5.24 43.88 22.66
CA ARG A 383 -4.13 43.06 23.15
C ARG A 383 -3.38 42.39 21.99
N THR A 384 -2.23 42.96 21.62
CA THR A 384 -1.39 42.42 20.53
C THR A 384 -0.22 41.59 21.02
N ASP A 385 0.26 41.83 22.23
CA ASP A 385 1.39 41.12 22.84
C ASP A 385 0.88 40.11 23.86
N PHE A 386 1.10 38.83 23.58
CA PHE A 386 0.71 37.70 24.42
C PHE A 386 1.54 36.48 24.04
N ASP A 387 1.68 35.57 25.00
CA ASP A 387 2.33 34.29 24.78
C ASP A 387 1.27 33.18 24.61
N LEU A 388 1.51 32.27 23.68
CA LEU A 388 0.63 31.13 23.42
C LEU A 388 1.40 29.83 23.63
N ASP A 389 0.95 29.00 24.57
CA ASP A 389 1.47 27.66 24.75
C ASP A 389 0.85 26.73 23.71
N ILE A 390 1.68 25.89 23.10
CA ILE A 390 1.23 24.81 22.22
C ILE A 390 1.23 23.54 23.03
N VAL A 391 0.08 22.91 23.08
CA VAL A 391 -0.15 21.67 23.82
C VAL A 391 -0.46 20.53 22.85
N SER A 392 0.06 19.35 23.13
CA SER A 392 -0.18 18.16 22.33
C SER A 392 -0.60 17.00 23.23
N LEU A 393 -1.52 16.18 22.73
CA LEU A 393 -1.96 14.97 23.42
C LEU A 393 -0.90 13.87 23.26
N LYS A 394 -0.41 13.36 24.38
CA LYS A 394 0.44 12.16 24.51
C LYS A 394 -0.32 11.08 25.26
N GLU A 395 0.28 9.89 25.37
CA GLU A 395 -0.29 8.77 26.15
C GLU A 395 -0.42 9.11 27.64
N GLU A 396 0.53 9.89 28.18
CA GLU A 396 0.51 10.37 29.57
C GLU A 396 -0.56 11.45 29.81
N GLY A 397 -0.87 12.25 28.80
CA GLY A 397 -1.86 13.32 28.87
C GLY A 397 -1.58 14.49 27.94
N LEU A 398 -2.23 15.62 28.21
CA LEU A 398 -2.03 16.86 27.47
C LEU A 398 -0.78 17.57 28.00
N GLU A 399 0.27 17.61 27.18
CA GLU A 399 1.58 18.17 27.56
C GLU A 399 1.90 19.41 26.72
N LYS A 400 2.65 20.35 27.32
CA LYS A 400 3.16 21.54 26.63
C LYS A 400 4.39 21.18 25.80
N VAL A 401 4.28 21.34 24.48
CA VAL A 401 5.34 21.01 23.52
C VAL A 401 6.13 22.22 23.05
N GLY A 402 5.57 23.42 23.17
CA GLY A 402 6.23 24.65 22.73
C GLY A 402 5.52 25.92 23.18
N LYS A 403 6.13 27.04 22.82
CA LYS A 403 5.63 28.39 23.11
C LYS A 403 5.73 29.24 21.83
N TRP A 404 4.73 30.07 21.59
CA TRP A 404 4.68 31.01 20.48
C TRP A 404 4.51 32.43 21.01
N SER A 405 5.22 33.39 20.40
CA SER A 405 5.02 34.82 20.64
C SER A 405 5.00 35.60 19.33
N PRO A 406 4.28 36.73 19.25
CA PRO A 406 4.21 37.55 18.04
C PRO A 406 5.57 38.06 17.54
N SER A 407 6.51 38.33 18.46
CA SER A 407 7.85 38.85 18.15
C SER A 407 8.90 37.75 17.98
N GLY A 408 8.78 36.65 18.73
CA GLY A 408 9.74 35.55 18.76
C GLY A 408 9.37 34.36 17.86
N GLY A 409 8.16 34.36 17.29
CA GLY A 409 7.64 33.25 16.50
C GLY A 409 7.49 31.96 17.31
N LEU A 410 7.53 30.83 16.61
CA LEU A 410 7.37 29.51 17.19
C LEU A 410 8.67 28.97 17.77
N ASN A 411 8.70 28.75 19.09
CA ASN A 411 9.80 28.11 19.80
C ASN A 411 9.33 26.81 20.46
N ILE A 412 9.75 25.67 19.90
CA ILE A 412 9.32 24.36 20.37
C ILE A 412 10.38 23.80 21.32
N THR A 413 9.99 23.60 22.58
CA THR A 413 10.84 23.06 23.65
C THR A 413 11.07 21.57 23.47
N GLU A 414 10.08 20.86 22.95
CA GLU A 414 10.28 19.53 22.39
C GLU A 414 10.59 19.64 20.90
N VAL A 415 11.87 19.80 20.53
CA VAL A 415 12.29 19.29 19.21
C VAL A 415 11.74 17.87 19.20
N PRO A 416 10.83 17.48 18.28
CA PRO A 416 10.47 16.08 18.16
C PRO A 416 11.82 15.45 17.99
N LYS A 417 12.28 14.70 18.99
CA LYS A 417 13.47 13.90 18.82
C LYS A 417 13.05 13.02 17.66
N ARG A 418 13.51 13.39 16.46
CA ARG A 418 14.22 12.47 15.59
C ARG A 418 15.28 11.87 16.52
N LYS A 419 14.84 11.00 17.44
CA LYS A 419 15.68 9.98 18.03
C LYS A 419 16.35 9.44 16.79
N GLY A 420 17.67 9.60 16.77
CA GLY A 420 18.50 9.10 15.69
C GLY A 420 18.01 7.70 15.33
N VAL A 421 18.07 7.43 14.05
CA VAL A 421 17.72 6.17 13.40
C VAL A 421 18.39 5.00 14.14
N ASN A 422 17.75 4.52 15.21
CA ASN A 422 17.91 3.19 15.74
C ASN A 422 16.73 2.42 15.15
N ILE A 423 17.05 1.55 14.19
CA ILE A 423 16.14 0.85 13.28
C ILE A 423 15.13 -0.04 14.04
N THR A 424 15.35 -0.25 15.35
CA THR A 424 14.67 -1.23 16.20
C THR A 424 13.49 -0.69 17.01
N ASP A 425 13.44 0.59 17.41
CA ASP A 425 12.55 1.00 18.51
C ASP A 425 11.11 1.39 18.13
N SER A 426 10.80 1.54 16.84
CA SER A 426 9.51 2.11 16.39
C SER A 426 8.50 1.07 15.89
N LEU A 427 8.94 -0.17 15.62
CA LEU A 427 8.07 -1.32 15.31
C LEU A 427 8.09 -2.38 16.42
N ALA A 428 9.07 -2.33 17.33
CA ALA A 428 9.14 -3.22 18.48
C ALA A 428 7.83 -3.12 19.29
N ASN A 429 7.21 -4.27 19.57
CA ASN A 429 5.97 -4.45 20.35
C ASN A 429 4.64 -4.01 19.68
N ARG A 430 4.60 -3.71 18.38
CA ARG A 430 3.32 -3.55 17.66
C ARG A 430 2.90 -4.84 16.97
N SER A 431 1.59 -5.12 16.98
CA SER A 431 0.97 -6.22 16.24
C SER A 431 0.42 -5.74 14.89
N LEU A 432 0.99 -6.16 13.77
CA LEU A 432 0.49 -5.81 12.43
C LEU A 432 -0.53 -6.83 11.93
N VAL A 433 -1.64 -6.35 11.36
CA VAL A 433 -2.62 -7.20 10.68
C VAL A 433 -2.20 -7.42 9.24
N ILE A 434 -1.94 -8.69 8.88
CA ILE A 434 -1.41 -9.07 7.58
C ILE A 434 -2.48 -9.78 6.78
N THR A 435 -2.92 -9.16 5.68
CA THR A 435 -3.81 -9.82 4.73
C THR A 435 -3.00 -10.69 3.76
N THR A 436 -3.50 -11.89 3.47
CA THR A 436 -2.94 -12.78 2.47
C THR A 436 -4.02 -13.62 1.79
N ILE A 437 -3.61 -14.39 0.78
CA ILE A 437 -4.45 -15.30 0.01
C ILE A 437 -3.82 -16.70 -0.01
N LEU A 438 -4.63 -17.75 -0.03
CA LEU A 438 -4.15 -19.12 -0.17
C LEU A 438 -3.69 -19.36 -1.62
N GLU A 439 -2.39 -19.56 -1.81
CA GLU A 439 -1.77 -19.87 -3.10
C GLU A 439 -0.50 -20.72 -2.87
N GLU A 440 -0.43 -21.92 -3.44
CA GLU A 440 0.73 -22.81 -3.31
C GLU A 440 1.88 -22.34 -4.24
N PRO A 441 3.17 -22.34 -3.82
CA PRO A 441 3.72 -22.66 -2.49
C PRO A 441 3.92 -21.41 -1.58
N TYR A 442 3.19 -20.33 -1.83
CA TYR A 442 3.35 -19.04 -1.12
C TYR A 442 2.71 -19.06 0.28
N VAL A 443 1.44 -19.46 0.36
CA VAL A 443 0.68 -19.63 1.61
C VAL A 443 -0.26 -20.81 1.45
N MET A 444 -0.07 -21.80 2.32
CA MET A 444 -0.77 -23.09 2.35
C MET A 444 -1.25 -23.36 3.76
N LEU A 445 -2.31 -24.16 3.89
CA LEU A 445 -2.72 -24.66 5.19
C LEU A 445 -1.81 -25.81 5.61
N LYS A 446 -1.23 -25.69 6.80
CA LYS A 446 -0.34 -26.70 7.34
C LYS A 446 -1.13 -27.96 7.69
N LYS A 447 -0.76 -29.09 7.08
CA LYS A 447 -1.35 -30.40 7.40
C LYS A 447 -0.78 -30.88 8.74
N SER A 448 -1.60 -30.89 9.79
CA SER A 448 -1.23 -31.38 11.12
C SER A 448 -2.39 -32.12 11.76
N ASP A 449 -2.09 -33.20 12.49
CA ASP A 449 -3.08 -33.97 13.24
C ASP A 449 -3.65 -33.18 14.44
N LYS A 450 -3.00 -32.07 14.83
CA LYS A 450 -3.45 -31.17 15.91
C LYS A 450 -4.14 -29.94 15.32
N ALA A 451 -5.23 -29.50 15.95
CA ALA A 451 -5.88 -28.24 15.64
C ALA A 451 -4.97 -27.06 16.00
N LEU A 452 -4.25 -26.52 15.02
CA LEU A 452 -3.41 -25.33 15.17
C LEU A 452 -4.29 -24.08 15.21
N VAL A 453 -3.94 -23.11 16.05
CA VAL A 453 -4.67 -21.84 16.24
C VAL A 453 -3.73 -20.68 15.94
N GLY A 454 -4.26 -19.61 15.36
CA GLY A 454 -3.48 -18.40 15.07
C GLY A 454 -2.62 -18.52 13.80
N ASN A 455 -1.38 -18.04 13.88
CA ASN A 455 -0.47 -17.93 12.72
C ASN A 455 0.12 -19.28 12.28
N ASP A 456 0.24 -20.24 13.20
CA ASP A 456 0.86 -21.55 12.92
C ASP A 456 0.02 -22.45 12.00
N ARG A 457 -1.21 -22.04 11.69
CA ARG A 457 -2.09 -22.70 10.72
C ARG A 457 -1.57 -22.61 9.29
N PHE A 458 -0.71 -21.64 9.01
CA PHE A 458 -0.21 -21.36 7.67
C PHE A 458 1.26 -21.75 7.54
N GLU A 459 1.61 -22.27 6.37
CA GLU A 459 2.98 -22.52 5.95
C GLU A 459 3.19 -22.07 4.50
N GLY A 460 4.42 -21.77 4.10
CA GLY A 460 4.73 -21.36 2.73
C GLY A 460 5.81 -20.29 2.67
N PHE A 461 6.21 -19.95 1.45
CA PHE A 461 7.28 -18.98 1.21
C PHE A 461 6.99 -17.60 1.81
N CYS A 462 5.76 -17.08 1.67
CA CYS A 462 5.38 -15.78 2.21
C CYS A 462 5.32 -15.78 3.75
N VAL A 463 4.96 -16.92 4.35
CA VAL A 463 4.93 -17.10 5.81
C VAL A 463 6.35 -17.11 6.38
N ASP A 464 7.28 -17.82 5.74
CA ASP A 464 8.68 -17.84 6.16
C ASP A 464 9.37 -16.48 5.95
N LEU A 465 9.10 -15.81 4.81
CA LEU A 465 9.59 -14.45 4.56
C LEU A 465 9.09 -13.47 5.64
N LEU A 466 7.83 -13.60 6.04
CA LEU A 466 7.26 -12.78 7.09
C LEU A 466 7.89 -13.05 8.46
N LYS A 467 8.23 -14.30 8.78
CA LYS A 467 8.98 -14.64 9.99
C LYS A 467 10.37 -13.99 10.00
N GLU A 468 11.08 -14.01 8.87
CA GLU A 468 12.38 -13.33 8.73
C GLU A 468 12.25 -11.81 8.90
N LEU A 469 11.24 -11.20 8.27
CA LEU A 469 10.99 -9.76 8.41
C LEU A 469 10.65 -9.38 9.86
N ALA A 470 9.82 -10.18 10.53
CA ALA A 470 9.49 -9.99 11.94
C ALA A 470 10.72 -10.18 12.84
N GLY A 471 11.60 -11.13 12.54
CA GLY A 471 12.86 -11.34 13.27
C GLY A 471 13.84 -10.17 13.14
N VAL A 472 13.93 -9.54 11.97
CA VAL A 472 14.80 -8.38 11.73
C VAL A 472 14.24 -7.09 12.34
N LEU A 473 12.92 -6.87 12.23
CA LEU A 473 12.28 -5.62 12.62
C LEU A 473 11.62 -5.64 14.01
N GLY A 474 11.47 -6.81 14.62
CA GLY A 474 10.96 -6.98 15.99
C GLY A 474 9.46 -6.74 16.19
N PHE A 475 8.63 -6.85 15.15
CA PHE A 475 7.17 -6.66 15.24
C PHE A 475 6.42 -7.99 15.44
N ALA A 476 5.30 -7.95 16.16
CA ALA A 476 4.33 -9.04 16.21
C ALA A 476 3.36 -8.94 15.03
N TYR A 477 2.74 -10.03 14.62
CA TYR A 477 1.78 -10.00 13.50
C TYR A 477 0.66 -11.01 13.64
N GLU A 478 -0.46 -10.75 12.97
CA GLU A 478 -1.61 -11.65 12.84
C GLU A 478 -1.91 -11.88 11.35
N ILE A 479 -1.91 -13.13 10.90
CA ILE A 479 -2.24 -13.47 9.51
C ILE A 479 -3.75 -13.63 9.36
N ARG A 480 -4.36 -12.86 8.45
CA ARG A 480 -5.76 -12.95 8.04
C ARG A 480 -5.87 -13.29 6.56
N LEU A 481 -6.84 -14.14 6.24
CA LEU A 481 -7.18 -14.43 4.86
C LEU A 481 -8.17 -13.40 4.34
N VAL A 482 -7.94 -12.94 3.12
CA VAL A 482 -8.88 -12.05 2.44
C VAL A 482 -10.23 -12.76 2.24
N PRO A 483 -11.37 -12.18 2.65
CA PRO A 483 -12.68 -12.86 2.61
C PRO A 483 -13.17 -13.24 1.22
N ASP A 484 -12.83 -12.45 0.21
CA ASP A 484 -13.28 -12.65 -1.17
C ASP A 484 -12.36 -13.52 -2.01
N GLY A 485 -11.20 -13.93 -1.47
CA GLY A 485 -10.20 -14.71 -2.19
C GLY A 485 -9.62 -14.01 -3.43
N LYS A 486 -9.65 -12.67 -3.51
CA LYS A 486 -9.16 -11.92 -4.68
C LYS A 486 -7.96 -11.04 -4.36
N TYR A 487 -7.10 -10.85 -5.36
CA TYR A 487 -5.95 -9.95 -5.27
C TYR A 487 -6.35 -8.47 -5.16
N GLY A 488 -7.34 -8.05 -5.97
CA GLY A 488 -7.78 -6.67 -6.06
C GLY A 488 -7.73 -6.14 -7.49
N SER A 489 -8.92 -5.96 -8.08
CA SER A 489 -9.19 -5.31 -9.35
C SER A 489 -10.08 -4.08 -9.11
N GLN A 490 -10.03 -3.14 -10.03
CA GLN A 490 -10.90 -1.96 -9.98
C GLN A 490 -12.12 -2.20 -10.86
N ASP A 491 -13.31 -1.95 -10.32
CA ASP A 491 -14.57 -1.96 -11.09
C ASP A 491 -14.68 -0.71 -11.98
N ASP A 492 -15.59 -0.71 -12.97
CA ASP A 492 -15.85 0.44 -13.86
C ASP A 492 -16.23 1.73 -13.10
N LYS A 493 -16.73 1.59 -11.87
CA LYS A 493 -17.08 2.70 -10.96
C LYS A 493 -15.91 3.22 -10.13
N GLY A 494 -14.70 2.68 -10.34
CA GLY A 494 -13.48 3.07 -9.65
C GLY A 494 -13.29 2.49 -8.24
N GLN A 495 -14.15 1.57 -7.80
CA GLN A 495 -14.04 0.91 -6.49
C GLN A 495 -13.09 -0.28 -6.56
N TRP A 496 -12.33 -0.51 -5.47
CA TRP A 496 -11.40 -1.63 -5.35
C TRP A 496 -12.05 -2.80 -4.60
N ASN A 497 -11.68 -4.03 -4.95
CA ASN A 497 -11.98 -5.26 -4.20
C ASN A 497 -10.68 -5.94 -3.70
N GLY A 498 -10.78 -7.12 -3.10
CA GLY A 498 -9.64 -7.95 -2.70
C GLY A 498 -8.73 -7.34 -1.62
N MET A 499 -7.51 -7.86 -1.58
CA MET A 499 -6.46 -7.38 -0.67
C MET A 499 -6.14 -5.89 -0.85
N ILE A 500 -6.22 -5.36 -2.08
CA ILE A 500 -6.01 -3.92 -2.33
C ILE A 500 -7.06 -3.06 -1.63
N ARG A 501 -8.33 -3.51 -1.60
CA ARG A 501 -9.40 -2.80 -0.87
C ARG A 501 -9.12 -2.78 0.63
N GLU A 502 -8.69 -3.91 1.20
CA GLU A 502 -8.39 -4.00 2.62
C GLU A 502 -7.27 -3.06 3.04
N LEU A 503 -6.23 -2.93 2.21
CA LEU A 503 -5.17 -1.94 2.41
C LEU A 503 -5.72 -0.52 2.30
N VAL A 504 -6.46 -0.22 1.22
CA VAL A 504 -7.04 1.12 0.98
C VAL A 504 -7.98 1.58 2.11
N GLU A 505 -8.72 0.66 2.69
CA GLU A 505 -9.64 0.92 3.81
C GLU A 505 -8.96 0.78 5.19
N HIS A 506 -7.65 0.48 5.25
CA HIS A 506 -6.88 0.21 6.47
C HIS A 506 -7.50 -0.88 7.37
N ARG A 507 -8.10 -1.91 6.76
CA ARG A 507 -8.53 -3.15 7.47
C ARG A 507 -7.37 -4.10 7.72
N ALA A 508 -6.36 -4.03 6.86
CA ALA A 508 -5.09 -4.71 6.99
C ALA A 508 -3.98 -3.65 6.88
N ASP A 509 -2.93 -3.81 7.69
CA ASP A 509 -1.77 -2.91 7.68
C ASP A 509 -0.80 -3.27 6.56
N LEU A 510 -0.76 -4.56 6.22
CA LEU A 510 0.22 -5.16 5.35
C LEU A 510 -0.39 -6.24 4.48
N ALA A 511 -0.05 -6.27 3.19
CA ALA A 511 -0.32 -7.44 2.34
C ALA A 511 1.00 -8.13 1.98
N VAL A 512 1.24 -9.29 2.60
CA VAL A 512 2.32 -10.21 2.22
C VAL A 512 1.71 -11.33 1.40
N ALA A 513 1.76 -11.14 0.10
CA ALA A 513 1.19 -12.08 -0.85
C ALA A 513 2.01 -12.05 -2.15
N PRO A 514 1.80 -13.03 -3.03
CA PRO A 514 2.28 -13.03 -4.41
C PRO A 514 1.66 -11.93 -5.30
N LEU A 515 1.69 -10.67 -4.84
CA LEU A 515 0.98 -9.57 -5.46
C LEU A 515 1.81 -8.94 -6.59
N THR A 516 1.24 -8.94 -7.78
CA THR A 516 1.79 -8.30 -8.98
C THR A 516 1.59 -6.79 -8.96
N ILE A 517 2.67 -6.03 -9.20
CA ILE A 517 2.64 -4.57 -9.33
C ILE A 517 2.00 -4.21 -10.68
N THR A 518 1.03 -3.30 -10.66
CA THR A 518 0.46 -2.69 -11.86
C THR A 518 0.34 -1.20 -11.62
N TYR A 519 0.35 -0.40 -12.70
CA TYR A 519 0.19 1.06 -12.60
C TYR A 519 -1.05 1.46 -11.79
N MET A 520 -2.18 0.77 -12.01
CA MET A 520 -3.43 1.05 -11.29
C MET A 520 -3.32 0.78 -9.79
N ARG A 521 -2.62 -0.29 -9.39
CA ARG A 521 -2.41 -0.62 -7.97
C ARG A 521 -1.42 0.33 -7.31
N ASP A 522 -0.34 0.71 -7.98
CA ASP A 522 0.69 1.64 -7.46
C ASP A 522 0.12 3.05 -7.22
N LYS A 523 -0.89 3.45 -8.02
CA LYS A 523 -1.66 4.68 -7.77
C LYS A 523 -2.53 4.61 -6.51
N ALA A 524 -2.94 3.41 -6.08
CA ALA A 524 -3.88 3.20 -4.97
C ALA A 524 -3.18 2.88 -3.64
N VAL A 525 -2.10 2.10 -3.68
CA VAL A 525 -1.30 1.61 -2.55
C VAL A 525 0.19 1.70 -2.88
N ASP A 526 1.02 1.85 -1.85
CA ASP A 526 2.47 1.88 -1.97
C ASP A 526 3.06 0.47 -1.93
N PHE A 527 4.13 0.23 -2.69
CA PHE A 527 4.85 -1.05 -2.71
C PHE A 527 6.30 -0.91 -2.20
N THR A 528 6.86 -1.99 -1.64
CA THR A 528 8.28 -2.06 -1.23
C THR A 528 9.24 -2.15 -2.41
N LYS A 529 10.51 -2.48 -2.19
CA LYS A 529 11.36 -3.05 -3.25
C LYS A 529 10.91 -4.50 -3.57
N PRO A 530 11.14 -4.99 -4.81
CA PRO A 530 10.72 -6.32 -5.22
C PRO A 530 11.59 -7.38 -4.56
N PHE A 531 10.94 -8.42 -4.03
CA PHE A 531 11.65 -9.57 -3.43
C PHE A 531 11.77 -10.73 -4.42
N MET A 532 10.97 -10.76 -5.49
CA MET A 532 11.06 -11.80 -6.51
C MET A 532 10.69 -11.23 -7.87
N ASN A 533 11.52 -11.52 -8.87
CA ASN A 533 11.28 -11.14 -10.25
C ASN A 533 10.73 -12.35 -10.99
N MET A 534 9.57 -12.20 -11.63
CA MET A 534 8.88 -13.24 -12.42
C MET A 534 8.44 -12.62 -13.76
N GLY A 535 8.16 -13.43 -14.78
CA GLY A 535 7.60 -12.97 -16.05
C GLY A 535 6.29 -13.68 -16.39
N ILE A 536 5.62 -13.24 -17.45
CA ILE A 536 4.59 -14.08 -18.09
C ILE A 536 5.34 -15.20 -18.82
N SER A 537 5.03 -16.44 -18.47
CA SER A 537 5.48 -17.63 -19.20
C SER A 537 4.27 -18.41 -19.70
N ILE A 538 4.51 -19.22 -20.73
CA ILE A 538 3.52 -20.14 -21.27
C ILE A 538 3.82 -21.52 -20.70
N LEU A 539 2.80 -22.14 -20.10
CA LEU A 539 2.85 -23.51 -19.66
C LEU A 539 2.03 -24.36 -20.62
N TYR A 540 2.66 -25.36 -21.22
CA TYR A 540 1.98 -26.35 -22.06
C TYR A 540 2.45 -27.76 -21.69
N ARG A 541 1.63 -28.76 -22.03
CA ARG A 541 1.95 -30.15 -21.77
C ARG A 541 3.10 -30.59 -22.66
N LYS A 542 4.17 -31.13 -22.07
CA LYS A 542 5.29 -31.74 -22.81
C LYS A 542 4.74 -32.78 -23.80
N PRO A 543 5.06 -32.69 -25.11
CA PRO A 543 4.60 -33.67 -26.07
C PRO A 543 5.23 -35.03 -25.77
N ASN A 544 4.43 -36.08 -25.79
CA ASN A 544 4.95 -37.44 -25.72
C ASN A 544 5.66 -37.74 -27.04
N VAL A 545 6.92 -38.15 -26.99
CA VAL A 545 7.67 -38.60 -28.18
C VAL A 545 6.94 -39.82 -28.73
N THR A 546 6.21 -39.65 -29.83
CA THR A 546 5.57 -40.77 -30.53
C THR A 546 6.68 -41.62 -31.15
N ASN A 547 6.72 -42.91 -30.81
CA ASN A 547 7.68 -43.87 -31.35
C ASN A 547 7.83 -43.69 -32.87
N ASN A 548 9.06 -43.42 -33.31
CA ASN A 548 9.39 -43.32 -34.72
C ASN A 548 8.88 -44.55 -35.47
N GLY A 549 8.22 -44.34 -36.60
CA GLY A 549 7.63 -45.42 -37.39
C GLY A 549 8.68 -46.49 -37.81
N PHE A 550 8.20 -47.69 -38.16
CA PHE A 550 9.03 -48.83 -38.56
C PHE A 550 10.10 -48.51 -39.62
N PHE A 551 9.90 -47.50 -40.46
CA PHE A 551 10.82 -47.06 -41.51
C PHE A 551 11.80 -45.95 -41.09
N SER A 552 12.05 -45.76 -39.79
CA SER A 552 13.00 -44.76 -39.29
C SER A 552 14.43 -44.91 -39.85
N PHE A 553 14.81 -46.05 -40.41
CA PHE A 553 16.12 -46.22 -41.06
C PHE A 553 16.23 -45.50 -42.42
N LEU A 554 15.10 -45.11 -43.05
CA LEU A 554 15.10 -44.35 -44.30
C LEU A 554 15.21 -42.84 -44.08
N SER A 555 14.94 -42.34 -42.87
CA SER A 555 14.96 -40.91 -42.55
C SER A 555 16.33 -40.18 -42.64
N PRO A 556 17.51 -40.84 -42.60
CA PRO A 556 18.80 -40.15 -42.76
C PRO A 556 19.02 -39.46 -44.11
N MET A 557 18.22 -39.81 -45.11
CA MET A 557 18.20 -39.16 -46.42
C MET A 557 16.77 -38.85 -46.82
N THR A 558 16.56 -37.69 -47.44
CA THR A 558 15.26 -37.29 -47.99
C THR A 558 14.78 -38.33 -49.01
N PRO A 559 13.47 -38.63 -49.09
CA PRO A 559 12.91 -39.57 -50.08
C PRO A 559 13.36 -39.32 -51.52
N ASP A 560 13.59 -38.06 -51.90
CA ASP A 560 14.07 -37.67 -53.23
C ASP A 560 15.45 -38.28 -53.56
N ILE A 561 16.35 -38.33 -52.58
CA ILE A 561 17.70 -38.89 -52.76
C ILE A 561 17.63 -40.40 -53.07
N TRP A 562 16.72 -41.13 -52.42
CA TRP A 562 16.51 -42.55 -52.68
C TRP A 562 16.05 -42.80 -54.12
N ILE A 563 15.17 -41.94 -54.65
CA ILE A 563 14.73 -42.01 -56.04
C ILE A 563 15.90 -41.72 -56.99
N TYR A 564 16.75 -40.72 -56.68
CA TYR A 564 17.94 -40.44 -57.48
C TYR A 564 18.98 -41.57 -57.46
N ILE A 565 19.18 -42.25 -56.33
CA ILE A 565 20.07 -43.43 -56.23
C ILE A 565 19.55 -44.56 -57.12
N LEU A 566 18.24 -44.83 -57.09
CA LEU A 566 17.63 -45.85 -57.95
C LEU A 566 17.78 -45.49 -59.44
N LEU A 567 17.53 -44.23 -59.81
CA LEU A 567 17.69 -43.75 -61.19
C LEU A 567 19.15 -43.87 -61.66
N ALA A 568 20.10 -43.46 -60.82
CA ALA A 568 21.54 -43.54 -61.11
C ALA A 568 22.01 -45.00 -61.25
N TYR A 569 21.54 -45.90 -60.39
CA TYR A 569 21.81 -47.34 -60.47
C TYR A 569 21.33 -47.94 -61.80
N LEU A 570 20.09 -47.64 -62.20
CA LEU A 570 19.54 -48.10 -63.47
C LEU A 570 20.32 -47.51 -64.66
N GLY A 571 20.64 -46.21 -64.60
CA GLY A 571 21.40 -45.51 -65.63
C GLY A 571 22.80 -46.10 -65.83
N VAL A 572 23.56 -46.29 -64.75
CA VAL A 572 24.92 -46.85 -64.81
C VAL A 572 24.91 -48.31 -65.30
N SER A 573 23.93 -49.11 -64.87
CA SER A 573 23.79 -50.50 -65.33
C SER A 573 23.49 -50.58 -66.84
N CYS A 574 22.62 -49.70 -67.35
CA CYS A 574 22.35 -49.59 -68.78
C CYS A 574 23.56 -49.08 -69.57
N VAL A 575 24.27 -48.06 -69.07
CA VAL A 575 25.48 -47.52 -69.72
C VAL A 575 26.60 -48.56 -69.76
N LEU A 576 26.80 -49.32 -68.68
CA LEU A 576 27.73 -50.45 -68.64
C LEU A 576 27.36 -51.54 -69.65
N PHE A 577 26.08 -51.90 -69.74
CA PHE A 577 25.60 -52.87 -70.74
C PHE A 577 25.89 -52.42 -72.18
N VAL A 578 25.57 -51.17 -72.51
CA VAL A 578 25.78 -50.61 -73.85
C VAL A 578 27.28 -50.59 -74.19
N ILE A 579 28.12 -50.07 -73.31
CA ILE A 579 29.56 -49.92 -73.58
C ILE A 579 30.25 -51.28 -73.61
N ALA A 580 29.88 -52.22 -72.73
CA ALA A 580 30.43 -53.58 -72.75
C ALA A 580 30.05 -54.34 -74.03
N ARG A 581 28.90 -54.03 -74.66
CA ARG A 581 28.51 -54.64 -75.95
C ARG A 581 29.30 -54.07 -77.13
N PHE A 582 29.61 -52.77 -77.10
CA PHE A 582 30.34 -52.07 -78.16
C PHE A 582 31.86 -52.22 -78.08
N SER A 583 32.43 -52.45 -76.89
CA SER A 583 33.87 -52.65 -76.74
C SER A 583 34.27 -54.08 -77.16
N PRO A 584 35.08 -54.26 -78.22
CA PRO A 584 35.50 -55.60 -78.65
C PRO A 584 36.40 -56.31 -77.63
N TYR A 585 37.10 -55.55 -76.77
CA TYR A 585 37.99 -56.08 -75.74
C TYR A 585 37.29 -56.74 -74.54
N GLU A 586 35.97 -56.64 -74.42
CA GLU A 586 35.18 -57.36 -73.39
C GLU A 586 34.76 -58.77 -73.84
N TRP A 587 34.85 -59.06 -75.13
CA TRP A 587 34.52 -60.35 -75.71
C TRP A 587 35.69 -61.32 -75.49
N TYR A 588 35.41 -62.53 -75.01
CA TYR A 588 36.44 -63.57 -74.82
C TYR A 588 36.01 -64.92 -75.41
N ASP A 589 36.99 -65.70 -75.84
CA ASP A 589 36.75 -67.02 -76.41
C ASP A 589 36.43 -68.01 -75.28
N ALA A 590 35.23 -68.60 -75.33
CA ALA A 590 34.75 -69.51 -74.29
C ALA A 590 35.52 -70.86 -74.26
N HIS A 591 36.14 -71.25 -75.39
CA HIS A 591 36.84 -72.53 -75.54
C HIS A 591 38.23 -72.33 -76.17
N PRO A 592 39.23 -71.87 -75.40
CA PRO A 592 40.59 -71.61 -75.92
C PRO A 592 41.32 -72.86 -76.44
N CYS A 593 40.78 -74.06 -76.21
CA CYS A 593 41.35 -75.33 -76.65
C CYS A 593 40.85 -75.83 -78.02
N ASN A 594 39.94 -75.11 -78.70
CA ASN A 594 39.40 -75.52 -80.00
C ASN A 594 39.66 -74.44 -81.08
N PRO A 595 40.75 -74.53 -81.87
CA PRO A 595 41.23 -73.45 -82.76
C PRO A 595 40.42 -73.30 -84.06
N GLY A 596 39.08 -73.26 -83.96
CA GLY A 596 38.17 -73.08 -85.11
C GLY A 596 36.73 -72.68 -84.76
N SER A 597 36.45 -72.25 -83.52
CA SER A 597 35.14 -71.74 -83.13
C SER A 597 35.16 -70.23 -82.89
N ASP A 598 34.54 -69.44 -83.78
CA ASP A 598 34.38 -67.98 -83.65
C ASP A 598 33.30 -67.56 -82.62
N VAL A 599 33.00 -68.43 -81.65
CA VAL A 599 31.95 -68.19 -80.66
C VAL A 599 32.56 -67.42 -79.49
N VAL A 600 32.46 -66.10 -79.59
CA VAL A 600 32.94 -65.18 -78.55
C VAL A 600 31.79 -64.87 -77.59
N GLU A 601 32.03 -65.00 -76.28
CA GLU A 601 31.04 -64.77 -75.24
C GLU A 601 31.31 -63.46 -74.50
N ASN A 602 30.24 -62.80 -74.05
CA ASN A 602 30.30 -61.58 -73.24
C ASN A 602 29.54 -61.81 -71.93
N ASN A 603 30.22 -61.61 -70.80
CA ASN A 603 29.66 -61.83 -69.48
C ASN A 603 28.71 -60.71 -69.03
N PHE A 604 28.75 -59.52 -69.66
CA PHE A 604 27.86 -58.40 -69.34
C PHE A 604 26.55 -58.47 -70.14
N THR A 605 25.64 -59.35 -69.71
CA THR A 605 24.22 -59.27 -70.07
C THR A 605 23.51 -58.17 -69.26
N LEU A 606 22.36 -57.67 -69.70
CA LEU A 606 21.62 -56.61 -68.98
C LEU A 606 21.39 -56.98 -67.49
N LEU A 607 21.03 -58.24 -67.22
CA LEU A 607 20.87 -58.76 -65.85
C LEU A 607 22.20 -58.83 -65.08
N ASN A 608 23.28 -59.24 -65.74
CA ASN A 608 24.62 -59.28 -65.13
C ASN A 608 25.18 -57.86 -64.87
N SER A 609 24.84 -56.88 -65.71
CA SER A 609 25.16 -55.46 -65.48
C SER A 609 24.40 -54.90 -64.28
N PHE A 610 23.12 -55.25 -64.11
CA PHE A 610 22.36 -54.93 -62.90
C PHE A 610 22.98 -55.60 -61.66
N TRP A 611 23.44 -56.85 -61.78
CA TRP A 611 24.10 -57.58 -60.71
C TRP A 611 25.44 -56.94 -60.30
N PHE A 612 26.24 -56.52 -61.28
CA PHE A 612 27.48 -55.75 -61.04
C PHE A 612 27.19 -54.43 -60.29
N GLY A 613 26.14 -53.72 -60.69
CA GLY A 613 25.71 -52.49 -60.03
C GLY A 613 25.23 -52.70 -58.58
N VAL A 614 24.53 -53.80 -58.29
CA VAL A 614 24.08 -54.14 -56.92
C VAL A 614 25.26 -54.59 -56.06
N GLY A 615 26.14 -55.45 -56.57
CA GLY A 615 27.29 -55.98 -55.81
C GLY A 615 28.26 -54.88 -55.35
N SER A 616 28.38 -53.82 -56.14
CA SER A 616 29.17 -52.62 -55.79
C SER A 616 28.46 -51.67 -54.82
N LEU A 617 27.12 -51.59 -54.84
CA LEU A 617 26.34 -50.85 -53.85
C LEU A 617 26.33 -51.56 -52.47
N MET A 618 26.34 -52.89 -52.45
CA MET A 618 26.34 -53.69 -51.20
C MET A 618 27.74 -53.98 -50.63
N GLN A 619 28.81 -53.45 -51.23
CA GLN A 619 30.22 -53.68 -50.84
C GLN A 619 30.68 -55.15 -50.83
N GLN A 620 29.96 -56.06 -51.50
CA GLN A 620 30.29 -57.49 -51.54
C GLN A 620 31.15 -57.88 -52.75
N GLY A 621 31.35 -56.96 -53.69
CA GLY A 621 32.04 -57.22 -54.95
C GLY A 621 31.20 -58.09 -55.89
N SER A 622 31.64 -58.22 -57.14
CA SER A 622 31.03 -59.12 -58.11
C SER A 622 32.09 -60.02 -58.73
N GLU A 623 31.74 -61.26 -59.04
CA GLU A 623 32.61 -62.19 -59.78
C GLU A 623 32.88 -61.71 -61.22
N LEU A 624 32.09 -60.73 -61.69
CA LEU A 624 32.22 -60.09 -62.99
C LEU A 624 33.29 -58.99 -62.92
N MET A 625 34.38 -59.16 -63.68
CA MET A 625 35.48 -58.20 -63.74
C MET A 625 35.56 -57.54 -65.13
N PRO A 626 35.42 -56.20 -65.23
CA PRO A 626 35.55 -55.50 -66.51
C PRO A 626 36.99 -55.59 -67.04
N LYS A 627 37.13 -55.99 -68.30
CA LYS A 627 38.44 -56.14 -68.98
C LYS A 627 38.84 -54.88 -69.75
N ALA A 628 37.89 -54.20 -70.40
CA ALA A 628 38.15 -53.02 -71.20
C ALA A 628 38.43 -51.78 -70.33
N LEU A 629 39.22 -50.84 -70.86
CA LEU A 629 39.54 -49.60 -70.14
C LEU A 629 38.30 -48.73 -69.90
N SER A 630 37.39 -48.64 -70.89
CA SER A 630 36.18 -47.82 -70.83
C SER A 630 35.20 -48.30 -69.76
N THR A 631 34.98 -49.60 -69.63
CA THR A 631 34.12 -50.20 -68.60
C THR A 631 34.74 -50.11 -67.21
N ARG A 632 36.08 -50.21 -67.08
CA ARG A 632 36.81 -49.98 -65.83
C ARG A 632 36.68 -48.56 -65.30
N ILE A 633 36.74 -47.54 -66.17
CA ILE A 633 36.58 -46.14 -65.75
C ILE A 633 35.17 -45.91 -65.20
N ILE A 634 34.14 -46.43 -65.86
CA ILE A 634 32.75 -46.30 -65.41
C ILE A 634 32.54 -47.06 -64.09
N GLY A 635 33.10 -48.27 -63.98
CA GLY A 635 33.11 -49.03 -62.73
C GLY A 635 33.80 -48.27 -61.59
N ALA A 636 34.94 -47.64 -61.85
CA ALA A 636 35.68 -46.86 -60.86
C ALA A 636 34.92 -45.61 -60.40
N ILE A 637 34.28 -44.87 -61.32
CA ILE A 637 33.42 -43.72 -60.99
C ILE A 637 32.22 -44.19 -60.17
N TRP A 638 31.60 -45.30 -60.55
CA TRP A 638 30.49 -45.88 -59.80
C TRP A 638 30.91 -46.32 -58.40
N TRP A 639 32.07 -46.96 -58.24
CA TRP A 639 32.61 -47.35 -56.93
C TRP A 639 32.90 -46.13 -56.04
N PHE A 640 33.45 -45.05 -56.62
CA PHE A 640 33.67 -43.81 -55.89
C PHE A 640 32.35 -43.18 -55.45
N PHE A 641 31.34 -43.17 -56.33
CA PHE A 641 30.00 -42.67 -56.02
C PHE A 641 29.32 -43.49 -54.90
N THR A 642 29.34 -44.82 -54.98
CA THR A 642 28.73 -45.67 -53.95
C THR A 642 29.44 -45.55 -52.60
N LEU A 643 30.77 -45.39 -52.60
CA LEU A 643 31.54 -45.14 -51.38
C LEU A 643 31.10 -43.86 -50.68
N ILE A 644 30.92 -42.76 -51.43
CA ILE A 644 30.45 -41.47 -50.88
C ILE A 644 29.05 -41.61 -50.29
N ILE A 645 28.13 -42.24 -51.02
CA ILE A 645 26.74 -42.40 -50.58
C ILE A 645 26.66 -43.23 -49.29
N ILE A 646 27.36 -44.36 -49.21
CA ILE A 646 27.34 -45.22 -48.01
C ILE A 646 27.97 -44.49 -46.82
N SER A 647 29.09 -43.78 -47.03
CA SER A 647 29.76 -43.03 -45.97
C SER A 647 28.91 -41.87 -45.45
N SER A 648 28.18 -41.18 -46.33
CA SER A 648 27.24 -40.12 -45.93
C SER A 648 26.02 -40.68 -45.20
N TYR A 649 25.49 -41.83 -45.64
CA TYR A 649 24.38 -42.51 -44.96
C TYR A 649 24.77 -42.95 -43.55
N THR A 650 25.94 -43.57 -43.38
CA THR A 650 26.41 -44.01 -42.05
C THR A 650 26.69 -42.82 -41.12
N ALA A 651 27.22 -41.72 -41.65
CA ALA A 651 27.43 -40.48 -40.88
C ALA A 651 26.10 -39.86 -40.40
N ASN A 652 25.12 -39.69 -41.29
CA ASN A 652 23.83 -39.10 -40.94
C ASN A 652 23.00 -39.99 -40.02
N LEU A 653 23.05 -41.31 -40.23
CA LEU A 653 22.39 -42.28 -39.34
C LEU A 653 22.97 -42.20 -37.92
N ALA A 654 24.30 -42.14 -37.78
CA ALA A 654 24.95 -41.97 -36.48
C ALA A 654 24.56 -40.65 -35.78
N ALA A 655 24.46 -39.55 -36.52
CA ALA A 655 24.02 -38.26 -35.99
C ALA A 655 22.55 -38.28 -35.50
N ILE A 656 21.65 -38.92 -36.24
CA ILE A 656 20.23 -39.02 -35.86
C ILE A 656 20.03 -39.95 -34.66
N LEU A 657 20.80 -41.03 -34.59
CA LEU A 657 20.74 -41.96 -33.47
C LEU A 657 21.26 -41.36 -32.16
N THR A 658 22.16 -40.39 -32.24
CA THR A 658 22.74 -39.71 -31.07
C THR A 658 21.94 -38.50 -30.61
N VAL A 659 21.12 -37.89 -31.47
CA VAL A 659 20.36 -36.67 -31.16
C VAL A 659 18.87 -36.84 -31.49
N GLU A 660 18.08 -37.25 -30.50
CA GLU A 660 16.63 -37.02 -30.53
C GLU A 660 16.36 -35.59 -30.07
N ARG A 661 16.23 -34.64 -31.01
CA ARG A 661 15.73 -33.30 -30.68
C ARG A 661 14.23 -33.38 -30.42
N MET A 662 13.80 -32.97 -29.24
CA MET A 662 12.39 -32.65 -29.02
C MET A 662 12.13 -31.33 -29.75
N ASP A 663 11.38 -31.38 -30.85
CA ASP A 663 10.90 -30.16 -31.51
C ASP A 663 9.75 -29.60 -30.66
N SER A 664 9.93 -28.35 -30.20
CA SER A 664 8.91 -27.62 -29.46
C SER A 664 7.93 -27.02 -30.47
N PRO A 665 6.63 -27.34 -30.40
CA PRO A 665 5.65 -26.79 -31.35
C PRO A 665 5.38 -25.29 -31.12
N VAL A 666 5.82 -24.72 -29.99
CA VAL A 666 5.59 -23.33 -29.60
C VAL A 666 6.79 -22.82 -28.83
N ASP A 667 7.56 -21.90 -29.43
CA ASP A 667 8.70 -21.25 -28.77
C ASP A 667 8.41 -19.79 -28.43
N SER A 668 7.51 -19.13 -29.18
CA SER A 668 7.10 -17.73 -28.95
C SER A 668 5.58 -17.59 -28.78
N ALA A 669 5.17 -16.51 -28.11
CA ALA A 669 3.77 -16.11 -28.05
C ALA A 669 3.17 -15.81 -29.45
N ASP A 670 4.01 -15.39 -30.40
CA ASP A 670 3.59 -15.12 -31.78
C ASP A 670 3.15 -16.39 -32.50
N ASP A 671 3.80 -17.52 -32.20
CA ASP A 671 3.46 -18.81 -32.78
C ASP A 671 2.04 -19.21 -32.36
N ILE A 672 1.67 -18.90 -31.11
CA ILE A 672 0.33 -19.13 -30.57
C ILE A 672 -0.71 -18.22 -31.24
N ALA A 673 -0.37 -16.96 -31.51
CA ALA A 673 -1.28 -16.00 -32.13
C ALA A 673 -1.58 -16.32 -33.61
N LYS A 674 -0.61 -16.89 -34.33
CA LYS A 674 -0.76 -17.25 -35.76
C LYS A 674 -1.53 -18.55 -35.97
N GLN A 675 -1.56 -19.43 -34.98
CA GLN A 675 -2.22 -20.73 -35.06
C GLN A 675 -3.56 -20.73 -34.34
N THR A 676 -4.50 -21.55 -34.80
CA THR A 676 -5.84 -21.70 -34.21
C THR A 676 -6.10 -23.08 -33.59
N LYS A 677 -5.09 -23.95 -33.58
CA LYS A 677 -5.22 -25.36 -33.17
C LYS A 677 -5.10 -25.56 -31.65
N ILE A 678 -4.32 -24.72 -30.99
CA ILE A 678 -4.04 -24.73 -29.55
C ILE A 678 -4.72 -23.51 -28.96
N GLU A 679 -5.73 -23.75 -28.12
CA GLU A 679 -6.38 -22.68 -27.37
C GLU A 679 -5.44 -22.15 -26.27
N TYR A 680 -5.52 -20.84 -26.02
CA TYR A 680 -4.75 -20.17 -24.98
C TYR A 680 -5.67 -19.26 -24.15
N GLY A 681 -5.32 -19.05 -22.89
CA GLY A 681 -6.14 -18.27 -21.97
C GLY A 681 -5.37 -17.78 -20.75
N VAL A 682 -5.97 -16.84 -20.03
CA VAL A 682 -5.43 -16.25 -18.79
C VAL A 682 -6.47 -16.36 -17.67
N VAL A 683 -6.00 -16.33 -16.42
CA VAL A 683 -6.87 -16.37 -15.23
C VAL A 683 -7.73 -15.10 -15.16
N ARG A 684 -9.02 -15.27 -14.89
CA ARG A 684 -9.98 -14.15 -14.72
C ARG A 684 -9.59 -13.28 -13.53
N ASP A 685 -9.80 -11.97 -13.64
CA ASP A 685 -9.42 -10.95 -12.64
C ASP A 685 -7.91 -10.92 -12.28
N GLY A 686 -7.07 -11.58 -13.08
CA GLY A 686 -5.62 -11.61 -12.92
C GLY A 686 -4.93 -10.36 -13.48
N ALA A 687 -3.75 -10.04 -12.96
CA ALA A 687 -2.94 -8.92 -13.46
C ALA A 687 -2.58 -9.07 -14.95
N THR A 688 -2.32 -10.30 -15.40
CA THR A 688 -2.02 -10.65 -16.80
C THR A 688 -3.20 -10.36 -17.74
N MET A 689 -4.44 -10.62 -17.29
CA MET A 689 -5.63 -10.29 -18.08
C MET A 689 -5.77 -8.78 -18.26
N THR A 690 -5.62 -8.02 -17.17
CA THR A 690 -5.68 -6.56 -17.21
C THR A 690 -4.55 -5.98 -18.05
N PHE A 691 -3.36 -6.57 -18.00
CA PHE A 691 -2.23 -6.21 -18.85
C PHE A 691 -2.59 -6.34 -20.34
N PHE A 692 -3.10 -7.49 -20.78
CA PHE A 692 -3.50 -7.68 -22.19
C PHE A 692 -4.71 -6.82 -22.60
N LYS A 693 -5.67 -6.58 -21.69
CA LYS A 693 -6.78 -5.63 -21.94
C LYS A 693 -6.28 -4.21 -22.19
N MET A 694 -5.36 -3.73 -21.35
CA MET A 694 -4.79 -2.39 -21.47
C MET A 694 -3.90 -2.27 -22.70
N TRP A 695 -3.13 -3.33 -23.00
CA TRP A 695 -2.29 -3.40 -24.19
C TRP A 695 -3.12 -3.32 -25.48
N ALA A 696 -4.24 -4.05 -25.54
CA ALA A 696 -5.18 -3.98 -26.65
C ALA A 696 -5.87 -2.60 -26.79
N PHE A 697 -6.18 -1.92 -25.67
CA PHE A 697 -6.80 -0.59 -25.70
C PHE A 697 -5.88 0.48 -26.30
N HIS A 698 -4.58 0.44 -26.04
CA HIS A 698 -3.63 1.42 -26.57
C HIS A 698 -3.27 1.25 -28.05
N HIS A 699 -3.57 0.10 -28.66
CA HIS A 699 -3.21 -0.22 -30.06
C HIS A 699 -4.40 -0.21 -31.03
N ASN A 700 -5.53 0.44 -30.68
CA ASN A 700 -6.69 0.74 -31.54
C ASN A 700 -7.20 -0.36 -32.51
N ASN A 701 -8.33 -0.95 -32.14
CA ASN A 701 -9.49 -1.18 -33.03
C ASN A 701 -9.38 -2.09 -34.26
N GLU A 702 -8.62 -3.18 -34.19
CA GLU A 702 -8.97 -4.39 -34.94
C GLU A 702 -9.07 -5.58 -33.98
N THR A 703 -10.21 -6.27 -34.05
CA THR A 703 -10.38 -7.59 -33.44
C THR A 703 -9.26 -8.49 -33.91
N ILE A 704 -8.52 -9.05 -32.95
CA ILE A 704 -7.65 -10.22 -33.14
C ILE A 704 -6.43 -9.91 -34.04
N PHE A 705 -5.25 -9.77 -33.42
CA PHE A 705 -3.95 -10.11 -34.01
C PHE A 705 -3.90 -10.21 -35.54
N THR A 706 -3.71 -9.09 -36.23
CA THR A 706 -2.96 -8.94 -37.49
C THR A 706 -2.72 -7.43 -37.67
N PHE A 707 -1.58 -6.90 -38.13
CA PHE A 707 -0.73 -7.32 -39.25
C PHE A 707 0.74 -6.97 -39.02
N ASP A 708 1.62 -7.80 -39.60
CA ASP A 708 2.96 -7.41 -40.05
C ASP A 708 2.82 -6.55 -41.32
N ASP A 709 3.54 -5.43 -41.37
CA ASP A 709 4.62 -5.26 -42.34
C ASP A 709 5.58 -4.15 -41.88
N ALA A 710 6.80 -4.57 -41.56
CA ALA A 710 7.99 -3.73 -41.31
C ALA A 710 7.94 -2.74 -40.12
N GLY A 711 7.58 -3.22 -38.93
CA GLY A 711 7.70 -2.44 -37.69
C GLY A 711 7.90 -3.32 -36.45
N ARG A 712 9.06 -4.00 -36.37
CA ARG A 712 9.42 -4.82 -35.21
C ARG A 712 9.48 -3.99 -33.93
N ALA A 713 8.43 -4.04 -33.12
CA ALA A 713 8.56 -3.85 -31.69
C ALA A 713 8.72 -5.25 -31.07
N PRO A 714 9.92 -5.65 -30.61
CA PRO A 714 10.00 -6.83 -29.78
C PRO A 714 9.13 -6.57 -28.55
N LEU A 715 8.15 -7.45 -28.26
CA LEU A 715 7.73 -7.63 -26.88
C LEU A 715 9.04 -7.76 -26.07
N PRO A 716 9.31 -6.90 -25.08
CA PRO A 716 10.54 -7.01 -24.31
C PRO A 716 10.61 -8.46 -23.81
N ARG A 717 11.71 -9.14 -24.13
CA ARG A 717 11.90 -10.59 -23.93
C ARG A 717 11.61 -11.06 -22.49
N GLU A 718 11.51 -10.13 -21.54
CA GLU A 718 10.94 -10.39 -20.21
C GLU A 718 10.10 -9.18 -19.77
N THR A 719 8.77 -9.28 -19.83
CA THR A 719 7.93 -8.35 -19.05
C THR A 719 7.99 -8.81 -17.59
N LEU A 720 8.93 -8.24 -16.83
CA LEU A 720 9.20 -8.61 -15.45
C LEU A 720 8.07 -8.12 -14.54
N PHE A 721 7.18 -9.03 -14.18
CA PHE A 721 6.28 -8.88 -13.05
C PHE A 721 7.03 -9.15 -11.74
N CYS A 722 7.29 -8.10 -11.01
CA CYS A 722 7.88 -8.22 -9.69
C CYS A 722 6.83 -8.48 -8.62
N ARG A 723 7.10 -9.39 -7.68
CA ARG A 723 6.29 -9.61 -6.47
C ARG A 723 6.80 -8.72 -5.34
N ARG A 724 5.89 -8.05 -4.64
CA ARG A 724 6.18 -7.06 -3.59
C ARG A 724 5.21 -7.18 -2.43
N VAL A 725 5.64 -6.61 -1.32
CA VAL A 725 4.78 -6.36 -0.16
C VAL A 725 4.10 -5.00 -0.36
N ALA A 726 2.78 -4.93 -0.12
CA ALA A 726 1.97 -3.74 -0.36
C ALA A 726 1.45 -3.11 0.95
N PHE A 727 1.34 -1.78 0.94
CA PHE A 727 1.02 -0.93 2.09
C PHE A 727 0.10 0.22 1.69
N ALA A 728 -0.73 0.70 2.61
CA ALA A 728 -1.46 1.95 2.40
C ALA A 728 -0.75 3.12 3.10
N GLY A 729 0.05 3.91 2.36
CA GLY A 729 0.52 5.22 2.83
C GLY A 729 1.33 5.22 4.13
N SER A 730 2.02 4.11 4.42
CA SER A 730 2.63 3.86 5.72
C SER A 730 4.09 4.33 5.80
N PRO A 731 4.53 4.95 6.92
CA PRO A 731 5.93 5.28 7.17
C PRO A 731 6.84 4.04 7.31
N TYR A 732 6.27 2.83 7.35
CA TYR A 732 7.01 1.57 7.47
C TYR A 732 7.54 1.03 6.14
N ARG A 733 7.08 1.56 5.00
CA ARG A 733 7.48 1.11 3.65
C ARG A 733 9.00 1.10 3.50
N ASP A 734 9.67 2.18 3.90
CA ASP A 734 11.11 2.33 3.71
C ASP A 734 11.89 1.35 4.61
N LYS A 735 11.42 1.16 5.85
CA LYS A 735 12.04 0.22 6.80
C LYS A 735 11.94 -1.22 6.32
N ILE A 736 10.75 -1.62 5.85
CA ILE A 736 10.54 -2.98 5.33
C ILE A 736 11.25 -3.16 3.99
N SER A 737 11.32 -2.12 3.16
CA SER A 737 12.13 -2.17 1.93
C SER A 737 13.61 -2.39 2.22
N VAL A 738 14.18 -1.70 3.22
CA VAL A 738 15.56 -1.91 3.66
C VAL A 738 15.74 -3.32 4.23
N ALA A 739 14.81 -3.81 5.05
CA ALA A 739 14.88 -5.17 5.58
C ALA A 739 14.84 -6.25 4.47
N ILE A 740 14.00 -6.07 3.44
CA ILE A 740 13.95 -6.96 2.28
C ILE A 740 15.29 -6.92 1.53
N LEU A 741 15.88 -5.73 1.33
CA LEU A 741 17.19 -5.60 0.69
C LEU A 741 18.28 -6.31 1.49
N ASN A 742 18.30 -6.17 2.82
CA ASN A 742 19.25 -6.88 3.68
C ASN A 742 19.09 -8.40 3.58
N ILE A 743 17.86 -8.92 3.61
CA ILE A 743 17.58 -10.38 3.45
C ILE A 743 18.00 -10.88 2.06
N MET A 744 17.91 -10.03 1.04
CA MET A 744 18.34 -10.32 -0.32
C MET A 744 19.87 -10.31 -0.45
N GLU A 745 20.56 -9.32 0.14
CA GLU A 745 22.02 -9.22 0.17
C GLU A 745 22.66 -10.36 0.97
N ASP A 746 22.03 -10.80 2.07
CA ASP A 746 22.47 -11.94 2.88
C ASP A 746 22.25 -13.30 2.20
N GLY A 747 21.62 -13.35 1.02
CA GLY A 747 21.30 -14.59 0.30
C GLY A 747 20.18 -15.44 0.92
N ARG A 748 19.61 -15.03 2.07
CA ARG A 748 18.52 -15.74 2.76
C ARG A 748 17.28 -15.90 1.89
N LEU A 749 16.97 -14.91 1.05
CA LEU A 749 15.85 -14.96 0.12
C LEU A 749 16.00 -16.07 -0.94
N HIS A 750 17.23 -16.35 -1.37
CA HIS A 750 17.54 -17.44 -2.29
C HIS A 750 17.35 -18.80 -1.61
N LEU A 751 17.82 -18.95 -0.37
CA LEU A 751 17.62 -20.16 0.43
C LEU A 751 16.13 -20.47 0.65
N LEU A 752 15.33 -19.45 0.96
CA LEU A 752 13.86 -19.61 1.05
C LEU A 752 13.26 -20.04 -0.29
N LYS A 753 13.73 -19.49 -1.41
CA LYS A 753 13.25 -19.89 -2.73
C LYS A 753 13.59 -21.35 -3.04
N GLU A 754 14.83 -21.79 -2.82
CA GLU A 754 15.22 -23.19 -3.04
C GLU A 754 14.44 -24.15 -2.14
N LYS A 755 14.25 -23.80 -0.86
CA LYS A 755 13.45 -24.60 0.08
C LYS A 755 12.04 -24.90 -0.46
N TRP A 756 11.36 -23.89 -0.99
CA TRP A 756 9.95 -24.01 -1.40
C TRP A 756 9.75 -24.43 -2.87
N TRP A 757 10.72 -24.21 -3.76
CA TRP A 757 10.63 -24.60 -5.18
C TRP A 757 11.42 -25.85 -5.57
N SER A 758 12.52 -26.15 -4.86
CA SER A 758 13.41 -27.30 -5.17
C SER A 758 13.36 -28.39 -4.11
N GLY A 759 13.05 -28.03 -2.85
CA GLY A 759 13.05 -28.94 -1.71
C GLY A 759 11.73 -29.64 -1.37
N GLY A 760 10.68 -29.45 -2.18
CA GLY A 760 9.39 -30.11 -1.98
C GLY A 760 9.38 -31.53 -2.55
N ASP A 761 8.89 -32.49 -1.77
CA ASP A 761 8.73 -33.95 -2.04
C ASP A 761 7.78 -34.28 -3.23
N GLY A 762 7.64 -33.38 -4.20
CA GLY A 762 6.63 -33.41 -5.26
C GLY A 762 7.21 -33.50 -6.67
N GLY A 763 7.59 -34.70 -7.08
CA GLY A 763 7.05 -35.30 -8.31
C GLY A 763 7.47 -34.79 -9.69
N CYS A 764 8.55 -34.00 -9.83
CA CYS A 764 9.24 -33.92 -11.12
C CYS A 764 10.52 -34.73 -11.03
N SER A 765 10.41 -36.04 -11.24
CA SER A 765 11.57 -36.87 -11.54
C SER A 765 12.15 -36.41 -12.88
N ASP A 766 13.10 -35.48 -12.84
CA ASP A 766 14.02 -35.17 -13.95
C ASP A 766 15.02 -36.33 -14.19
N ASP A 767 14.70 -37.55 -13.73
CA ASP A 767 15.43 -38.80 -13.98
C ASP A 767 15.18 -39.36 -15.39
N GLU A 768 15.12 -38.47 -16.38
CA GLU A 768 15.57 -38.78 -17.73
C GLU A 768 16.63 -37.76 -18.15
N ARG A 769 17.69 -37.59 -17.35
CA ARG A 769 19.01 -37.54 -17.97
C ARG A 769 19.18 -38.86 -18.70
N ARG A 770 18.74 -38.86 -19.97
CA ARG A 770 18.96 -39.95 -20.91
C ARG A 770 20.46 -40.15 -21.02
N GLU A 771 21.02 -40.99 -20.15
CA GLU A 771 22.15 -41.80 -20.56
C GLU A 771 21.75 -42.43 -21.88
N THR A 772 22.66 -42.38 -22.85
CA THR A 772 22.51 -43.02 -24.16
C THR A 772 22.26 -44.52 -23.96
N GLY A 773 20.99 -44.89 -23.77
CA GLY A 773 20.56 -46.27 -23.60
C GLY A 773 20.79 -47.05 -24.90
N PRO A 774 20.95 -48.38 -24.82
CA PRO A 774 21.20 -49.22 -25.99
C PRO A 774 20.11 -49.04 -27.05
N MET A 775 20.49 -49.05 -28.33
CA MET A 775 19.56 -48.90 -29.46
C MET A 775 18.36 -49.84 -29.31
N GLY A 776 17.17 -49.26 -29.10
CA GLY A 776 15.94 -50.03 -28.99
C GLY A 776 15.57 -50.72 -30.30
N ILE A 777 15.08 -51.96 -30.22
CA ILE A 777 14.72 -52.79 -31.39
C ILE A 777 13.68 -52.14 -32.31
N GLN A 778 12.93 -51.15 -31.79
CA GLN A 778 11.95 -50.37 -32.54
C GLN A 778 12.58 -49.58 -33.70
N LYS A 779 13.79 -49.04 -33.54
CA LYS A 779 14.50 -48.29 -34.60
C LYS A 779 15.04 -49.19 -35.72
N LEU A 780 15.29 -50.46 -35.42
CA LEU A 780 15.81 -51.48 -36.35
C LEU A 780 14.72 -52.44 -36.86
N GLY A 781 13.50 -52.36 -36.32
CA GLY A 781 12.39 -53.28 -36.61
C GLY A 781 12.05 -53.36 -38.09
N GLY A 782 12.08 -52.24 -38.81
CA GLY A 782 11.82 -52.21 -40.26
C GLY A 782 12.84 -52.99 -41.08
N VAL A 783 14.10 -53.06 -40.65
CA VAL A 783 15.14 -53.82 -41.36
C VAL A 783 14.81 -55.32 -41.32
N PHE A 784 14.31 -55.83 -40.19
CA PHE A 784 13.88 -57.22 -40.06
C PHE A 784 12.64 -57.53 -40.91
N VAL A 785 11.72 -56.58 -41.07
CA VAL A 785 10.55 -56.73 -41.96
C VAL A 785 10.98 -56.79 -43.43
N VAL A 786 11.92 -55.94 -43.85
CA VAL A 786 12.48 -55.96 -45.22
C VAL A 786 13.25 -57.28 -45.47
N LEU A 787 14.01 -57.75 -44.49
CA LEU A 787 14.72 -59.03 -44.59
C LEU A 787 13.75 -60.22 -44.73
N ALA A 788 12.71 -60.27 -43.89
CA ALA A 788 11.71 -61.33 -43.92
C ALA A 788 10.92 -61.35 -45.24
N SER A 789 10.53 -60.18 -45.75
CA SER A 789 9.87 -60.08 -47.05
C SER A 789 10.80 -60.47 -48.21
N GLY A 790 12.08 -60.09 -48.16
CA GLY A 790 13.09 -60.50 -49.14
C GLY A 790 13.32 -62.02 -49.16
N LEU A 791 13.38 -62.66 -47.99
CA LEU A 791 13.49 -64.11 -47.86
C LEU A 791 12.25 -64.85 -48.38
N ALA A 792 11.05 -64.33 -48.07
CA ALA A 792 9.80 -64.91 -48.60
C ALA A 792 9.74 -64.80 -50.13
N GLY A 793 10.09 -63.63 -50.69
CA GLY A 793 10.12 -63.41 -52.12
C GLY A 793 11.17 -64.26 -52.85
N SER A 794 12.38 -64.41 -52.27
CA SER A 794 13.39 -65.29 -52.85
C SER A 794 12.99 -66.76 -52.77
N GLN A 795 12.34 -67.19 -51.69
CA GLN A 795 11.83 -68.54 -51.54
C GLN A 795 10.71 -68.83 -52.56
N GLU A 796 9.80 -67.87 -52.81
CA GLU A 796 8.78 -67.97 -53.84
C GLU A 796 9.39 -68.02 -55.25
N GLN A 797 10.36 -67.16 -55.56
CA GLN A 797 11.08 -67.21 -56.83
C GLN A 797 11.80 -68.54 -57.02
N THR A 798 12.47 -69.05 -55.99
CA THR A 798 13.19 -70.33 -56.04
C THR A 798 12.22 -71.49 -56.23
N LEU A 799 11.07 -71.49 -55.53
CA LEU A 799 10.02 -72.49 -55.73
C LEU A 799 9.45 -72.43 -57.15
N THR A 800 9.25 -71.24 -57.68
CA THR A 800 8.76 -71.03 -59.06
C THR A 800 9.80 -71.52 -60.07
N LEU A 801 11.08 -71.21 -59.86
CA LEU A 801 12.17 -71.60 -60.74
C LEU A 801 12.45 -73.10 -60.66
N VAL A 802 12.38 -73.72 -59.48
CA VAL A 802 12.40 -75.18 -59.29
C VAL A 802 11.17 -75.82 -59.92
N SER A 803 9.99 -75.19 -59.86
CA SER A 803 8.79 -75.70 -60.53
C SER A 803 8.91 -75.61 -62.06
N LEU A 804 9.56 -74.57 -62.60
CA LEU A 804 9.85 -74.39 -64.02
C LEU A 804 10.93 -75.36 -64.50
N ILE A 805 11.99 -75.58 -63.72
CA ILE A 805 13.01 -76.59 -63.98
C ILE A 805 12.38 -77.97 -63.92
N LYS A 806 11.61 -78.30 -62.88
CA LYS A 806 10.90 -79.58 -62.76
C LYS A 806 9.90 -79.79 -63.91
N ARG A 807 9.20 -78.74 -64.36
CA ARG A 807 8.37 -78.78 -65.58
C ARG A 807 9.22 -79.04 -66.83
N ARG A 808 10.37 -78.37 -67.00
CA ARG A 808 11.32 -78.60 -68.11
C ARG A 808 11.94 -79.99 -68.08
N THR A 809 12.32 -80.52 -66.91
CA THR A 809 12.89 -81.86 -66.74
C THR A 809 11.84 -82.95 -66.90
N ILE A 810 10.57 -82.71 -66.52
CA ILE A 810 9.45 -83.62 -66.79
C ILE A 810 9.12 -83.67 -68.29
N THR A 811 9.26 -82.57 -69.04
CA THR A 811 9.18 -82.61 -70.52
C THR A 811 10.37 -83.31 -71.15
N THR A 812 11.62 -83.09 -70.69
CA THR A 812 12.80 -83.80 -71.25
C THR A 812 12.88 -85.28 -70.85
N THR A 813 12.30 -85.69 -69.71
CA THR A 813 12.24 -87.11 -69.32
C THR A 813 11.08 -87.89 -69.96
N ARG A 814 10.12 -87.21 -70.61
CA ARG A 814 9.10 -87.86 -71.46
C ARG A 814 9.63 -88.26 -72.84
N ASP A 815 10.66 -87.59 -73.35
CA ASP A 815 11.28 -87.95 -74.64
C ASP A 815 12.34 -89.07 -74.55
N CYS A 816 12.78 -89.42 -73.33
CA CYS A 816 13.81 -90.44 -73.11
C CYS A 816 13.35 -91.54 -72.13
N ARG A 817 12.31 -92.33 -72.46
CA ARG A 817 12.15 -93.67 -71.85
C ARG A 817 11.15 -94.61 -72.56
N ALA A 818 11.69 -95.63 -73.25
CA ALA A 818 11.34 -97.06 -73.17
C ALA A 818 12.06 -97.89 -74.28
N PRO A 819 12.29 -99.21 -74.14
CA PRO A 819 12.49 -100.04 -72.93
C PRO A 819 13.67 -101.06 -73.08
N TRP A 820 13.73 -102.08 -72.20
CA TRP A 820 14.67 -103.24 -72.06
C TRP A 820 15.79 -103.04 -71.02
N SER A 821 16.08 -103.92 -70.05
CA SER A 821 15.40 -105.09 -69.47
C SER A 821 16.13 -105.49 -68.17
N VAL A 822 15.40 -105.70 -67.08
CA VAL A 822 15.51 -106.83 -66.12
C VAL A 822 16.92 -107.34 -65.74
N HIS A 823 17.42 -107.01 -64.54
CA HIS A 823 17.60 -108.02 -63.46
C HIS A 823 17.94 -107.41 -62.10
N ARG A 824 17.39 -108.05 -61.07
CA ARG A 824 17.33 -107.69 -59.66
C ARG A 824 18.22 -108.67 -58.88
N SER A 825 19.11 -108.19 -58.01
CA SER A 825 19.57 -108.90 -56.80
C SER A 825 20.05 -107.84 -55.79
N ARG A 826 19.31 -107.48 -54.73
CA ARG A 826 19.14 -108.12 -53.40
C ARG A 826 20.43 -108.53 -52.68
N ARG A 827 20.84 -107.72 -51.69
CA ARG A 827 21.36 -108.07 -50.33
C ARG A 827 21.19 -106.81 -49.43
N THR A 828 20.11 -106.69 -48.63
CA THR A 828 20.03 -106.93 -47.15
C THR A 828 21.12 -106.18 -46.36
N TRP A 829 20.93 -105.05 -45.66
CA TRP A 829 20.03 -104.64 -44.55
C TRP A 829 20.03 -105.54 -43.31
N SER A 830 20.64 -105.02 -42.22
CA SER A 830 20.34 -105.36 -40.83
C SER A 830 20.39 -104.09 -39.94
N ARG A 831 19.25 -103.87 -39.29
CA ARG A 831 18.81 -102.85 -38.30
C ARG A 831 19.30 -103.19 -36.88
N PRO A 832 19.21 -102.32 -35.84
CA PRO A 832 17.94 -102.06 -35.10
C PRO A 832 17.76 -100.64 -34.49
N LYS A 833 16.53 -100.06 -34.47
CA LYS A 833 15.47 -99.95 -33.40
C LYS A 833 15.72 -98.80 -32.38
N GLY A 834 14.73 -98.04 -31.89
CA GLY A 834 13.25 -98.06 -31.96
C GLY A 834 12.65 -96.68 -31.55
N THR A 835 11.53 -96.22 -32.12
CA THR A 835 10.10 -96.34 -31.68
C THR A 835 9.72 -95.56 -30.41
N GLY A 836 8.68 -94.71 -30.33
CA GLY A 836 7.64 -94.30 -31.28
C GLY A 836 6.46 -93.52 -30.63
N ARG A 837 5.52 -93.06 -31.49
CA ARG A 837 4.10 -92.64 -31.27
C ARG A 837 3.85 -91.37 -30.43
N VAL A 838 3.19 -90.29 -30.90
CA VAL A 838 1.90 -90.01 -31.61
C VAL A 838 0.65 -90.28 -30.77
N ALA A 839 -0.09 -89.22 -30.37
CA ALA A 839 -1.44 -88.87 -30.87
C ALA A 839 -2.23 -87.88 -29.98
N ARG A 840 -2.83 -86.86 -30.63
CA ARG A 840 -4.19 -86.24 -30.48
C ARG A 840 -4.69 -85.73 -29.11
N ALA A 841 -5.70 -84.86 -28.97
CA ALA A 841 -6.29 -83.71 -29.68
C ALA A 841 -7.63 -83.41 -28.95
N ALA A 842 -8.02 -82.13 -28.86
CA ALA A 842 -9.35 -81.58 -28.48
C ALA A 842 -9.73 -81.68 -26.97
N THR A 843 -10.47 -80.78 -26.31
CA THR A 843 -11.49 -79.79 -26.74
C THR A 843 -11.69 -78.70 -25.64
N VAL A 844 -12.51 -77.70 -25.98
CA VAL A 844 -12.79 -76.35 -25.44
C VAL A 844 -13.73 -76.28 -24.19
N HIS A 845 -13.73 -75.09 -23.53
CA HIS A 845 -14.73 -74.45 -22.62
C HIS A 845 -14.64 -74.80 -21.11
N GLN A 846 -14.87 -73.92 -20.12
CA GLN A 846 -15.55 -72.61 -20.02
C GLN A 846 -15.22 -71.93 -18.65
N LEU A 847 -15.28 -70.58 -18.64
CA LEU A 847 -15.72 -69.64 -17.57
C LEU A 847 -15.12 -69.62 -16.14
N GLY A 848 -14.54 -68.46 -15.78
CA GLY A 848 -15.19 -67.55 -14.82
C GLY A 848 -14.66 -67.44 -13.37
N GLY A 849 -13.97 -66.32 -13.08
CA GLY A 849 -14.37 -65.40 -11.98
C GLY A 849 -13.65 -65.43 -10.62
N LYS A 850 -13.06 -64.26 -10.26
CA LYS A 850 -12.79 -63.69 -8.90
C LYS A 850 -11.76 -64.43 -8.02
N SER A 851 -10.95 -63.81 -7.15
CA SER A 851 -10.65 -62.42 -6.73
C SER A 851 -9.55 -62.46 -5.65
N GLY A 852 -8.66 -61.45 -5.62
CA GLY A 852 -7.92 -60.98 -4.42
C GLY A 852 -6.75 -61.87 -3.94
N HIS A 853 -5.69 -61.37 -3.31
CA HIS A 853 -5.34 -60.02 -2.84
C HIS A 853 -3.83 -60.04 -2.48
N GLN A 854 -3.15 -58.89 -2.65
CA GLN A 854 -2.04 -58.34 -1.85
C GLN A 854 -0.85 -59.22 -1.42
N ALA A 855 0.36 -58.76 -1.76
CA ALA A 855 1.24 -58.08 -0.79
C ALA A 855 2.54 -57.50 -1.44
N ILE A 856 2.70 -56.18 -1.31
CA ILE A 856 3.92 -55.44 -0.89
C ILE A 856 5.17 -55.63 -1.79
N LYS A 857 5.64 -54.59 -2.51
CA LYS A 857 6.20 -53.34 -1.97
C LYS A 857 6.29 -52.28 -3.07
#